data_AF-A0A6J1PP03-F1
#
_entry.id   AF-A0A6J1PP03-F1
#
_cell.length_a   1.000
_cell.length_b   1.000
_cell.length_c   1.000
_cell.angle_alpha   90.00
_cell.angle_beta   90.00
_cell.angle_gamma   90.00
#
_symmetry.space_group_name_H-M   'P 1'
#
loop_
_entity.id
_entity.type
_entity.pdbx_description
1 polymer ?
#
loop_
_entity_poly.entity_id
_entity_poly.type
_entity_poly.pdbx_seq_one_letter_code
_entity_poly.pdbx_strand_id
1 'polypeptide(L)'
;MYCYILDMDENMSSGLFDSSFEPTDFDNSEVSKLQALLEDKHLILDTECLLQALEQCFSVCPIESLDERIFKKVLPKAQHFLSQVVKVIDDIITGNNVRLDDLDGIKYKLQVCDGLLAFWKKCVEHISAFEKVQAAYVASLCDILPETTKIIFEHCKDSAKYGALLSGAMQELRNLFAKACAVFKLFFATLNGIIVFDTDVQSETELLTKVVDAYGYIASIANGMDTKTFVELSEIFAKLVIVYQSEIKPYNIATHFIRMTKDVSCLLSAAMDQNDKNAERNVMVAMRLLRIIEKLTLSYGASFTHEMILDLVELLAQMHGYSCLIKSSERTILAGATSFLNIIFSHDNFKQVYFEYGRQNVPRDQYIRRLNYHLLTIAIMKKLNGMPFEHHCKWSLGSDSILDIAFTYIEHLEEEICVGDLQLSSVRAIGEGPRFVGIYEATLVSVCNLVSQILPEDFHALELLLLKHLLSGHLWCSLLSSDVWCFIGRLGSSQLCVDHVKHLIKVSTALVERRDSIEAIMIDNMIVRLYDLLNEDVKSTLFDNLIDHLDVDYYVTSLHLLMANTKSLSSERLKRKIEDLPKAFLDLQEHPSTCNWKCLMQVVSAIIAVDYSDNKDVINVLTKLWSFVAGTIIECEGKQLDLLTDLVVTVLDATYLKNLHDDSFYAKL
;
A
#
# COMPACT_ATOMS: atom_id res chain seq x y z
N MET A 1 -19.90 27.93 -54.84
CA MET A 1 -21.34 27.75 -55.19
C MET A 1 -22.07 28.99 -54.67
N TYR A 2 -22.46 29.88 -55.60
CA TYR A 2 -23.25 31.15 -55.48
C TYR A 2 -22.71 32.25 -54.53
N CYS A 3 -22.22 33.45 -54.93
CA CYS A 3 -22.58 34.54 -55.89
C CYS A 3 -23.39 35.72 -55.31
N TYR A 4 -23.05 36.93 -55.81
CA TYR A 4 -23.54 38.33 -55.62
C TYR A 4 -22.79 39.15 -54.56
N ILE A 5 -21.96 40.19 -54.83
CA ILE A 5 -21.97 41.37 -55.74
C ILE A 5 -23.14 42.34 -55.49
N LEU A 6 -22.83 43.55 -55.00
CA LEU A 6 -23.16 44.84 -55.65
C LEU A 6 -22.42 46.04 -55.01
N ASP A 7 -21.89 46.87 -55.90
CA ASP A 7 -21.14 48.13 -55.77
C ASP A 7 -22.03 49.37 -55.50
N MET A 8 -21.33 50.50 -55.33
CA MET A 8 -21.69 51.93 -55.51
C MET A 8 -22.11 52.68 -54.22
N ASP A 9 -21.61 53.88 -53.92
CA ASP A 9 -21.00 54.91 -54.79
C ASP A 9 -20.16 55.93 -54.02
N GLU A 10 -19.32 56.62 -54.78
CA GLU A 10 -18.40 57.72 -54.45
C GLU A 10 -19.10 58.99 -53.89
N ASN A 11 -18.45 59.78 -53.02
CA ASN A 11 -17.61 60.93 -53.43
C ASN A 11 -17.38 61.99 -52.31
N MET A 12 -16.16 62.55 -52.36
CA MET A 12 -15.78 63.94 -52.06
C MET A 12 -15.71 64.46 -50.61
N SER A 13 -14.45 64.52 -50.14
CA SER A 13 -13.71 65.78 -49.89
C SER A 13 -13.87 66.54 -48.57
N SER A 14 -12.71 66.63 -47.89
CA SER A 14 -12.08 67.79 -47.24
C SER A 14 -12.49 68.20 -45.83
N GLY A 15 -11.46 68.31 -44.97
CA GLY A 15 -11.47 69.03 -43.71
C GLY A 15 -10.61 68.33 -42.66
N LEU A 16 -9.28 68.51 -42.71
CA LEU A 16 -8.57 69.32 -41.70
C LEU A 16 -8.95 68.97 -40.26
N PHE A 17 -8.18 68.07 -39.63
CA PHE A 17 -7.54 68.32 -38.33
C PHE A 17 -6.49 67.23 -38.11
N ASP A 18 -5.31 67.51 -38.65
CA ASP A 18 -4.07 66.91 -38.22
C ASP A 18 -3.67 67.65 -36.93
N SER A 19 -3.86 67.00 -35.79
CA SER A 19 -3.19 67.37 -34.55
C SER A 19 -2.91 66.09 -33.78
N SER A 20 -1.77 65.52 -34.13
CA SER A 20 -0.96 64.63 -33.31
C SER A 20 -1.03 65.03 -31.84
N PHE A 21 -1.77 64.28 -31.03
CA PHE A 21 -1.49 64.19 -29.61
C PHE A 21 -0.27 63.27 -29.47
N GLU A 22 0.92 63.88 -29.37
CA GLU A 22 2.08 63.23 -28.77
C GLU A 22 1.71 62.80 -27.33
N PRO A 23 1.92 61.54 -26.92
CA PRO A 23 1.90 61.19 -25.52
C PRO A 23 3.17 61.75 -24.89
N THR A 24 2.99 62.82 -24.11
CA THR A 24 3.99 63.54 -23.34
C THR A 24 4.94 62.62 -22.54
N ASP A 25 6.23 62.93 -22.61
CA ASP A 25 7.43 62.35 -21.94
C ASP A 25 7.39 62.15 -20.39
N PHE A 26 6.23 62.26 -19.74
CA PHE A 26 6.11 62.11 -18.28
C PHE A 26 6.19 60.66 -17.78
N ASP A 27 5.84 59.67 -18.61
CA ASP A 27 5.79 58.24 -18.22
C ASP A 27 7.15 57.64 -17.81
N ASN A 28 8.27 58.20 -18.28
CA ASN A 28 9.61 57.68 -17.96
C ASN A 28 10.18 58.21 -16.64
N SER A 29 9.74 59.37 -16.14
CA SER A 29 10.32 60.02 -14.95
C SER A 29 10.11 59.18 -13.68
N GLU A 30 8.85 58.85 -13.36
CA GLU A 30 8.53 58.18 -12.10
C GLU A 30 8.97 56.70 -12.08
N VAL A 31 8.87 56.01 -13.22
CA VAL A 31 9.39 54.64 -13.35
C VAL A 31 10.92 54.63 -13.19
N SER A 32 11.62 55.64 -13.72
CA SER A 32 13.08 55.78 -13.51
C SER A 32 13.42 56.04 -12.04
N LYS A 33 12.59 56.80 -11.30
CA LYS A 33 12.77 56.98 -9.84
C LYS A 33 12.60 55.66 -9.08
N LEU A 34 11.57 54.87 -9.39
CA LEU A 34 11.38 53.53 -8.81
C LEU A 34 12.60 52.65 -9.06
N GLN A 35 13.11 52.65 -10.29
CA GLN A 35 14.30 51.89 -10.63
C GLN A 35 15.53 52.37 -9.87
N ALA A 36 15.73 53.68 -9.72
CA ALA A 36 16.86 54.22 -8.98
C ALA A 36 16.84 53.84 -7.49
N LEU A 37 15.65 53.83 -6.86
CA LEU A 37 15.47 53.38 -5.47
C LEU A 37 15.81 51.89 -5.28
N LEU A 38 15.65 51.08 -6.32
CA LEU A 38 15.92 49.63 -6.30
C LEU A 38 17.35 49.27 -6.77
N GLU A 39 18.16 50.25 -7.16
CA GLU A 39 19.55 50.09 -7.60
C GLU A 39 20.56 50.59 -6.55
N ASP A 40 20.12 50.85 -5.31
CA ASP A 40 21.00 51.34 -4.25
C ASP A 40 22.08 50.30 -3.89
N LYS A 41 23.34 50.65 -4.14
CA LYS A 41 24.52 49.83 -3.85
C LYS A 41 24.72 49.54 -2.36
N HIS A 42 24.15 50.35 -1.48
CA HIS A 42 24.23 50.20 -0.04
C HIS A 42 23.13 49.30 0.54
N LEU A 43 22.19 48.84 -0.30
CA LEU A 43 21.06 48.01 0.11
C LEU A 43 20.20 48.66 1.20
N ILE A 44 20.07 49.99 1.13
CA ILE A 44 19.19 50.80 1.96
C ILE A 44 17.87 50.94 1.20
N LEU A 45 16.74 50.84 1.90
CA LEU A 45 15.43 50.99 1.29
C LEU A 45 14.56 51.94 2.09
N ASP A 46 14.20 53.07 1.48
CA ASP A 46 13.10 53.90 1.94
C ASP A 46 11.78 53.33 1.40
N THR A 47 11.10 52.55 2.24
CA THR A 47 9.87 51.85 1.86
C THR A 47 8.74 52.83 1.59
N GLU A 48 8.66 53.94 2.32
CA GLU A 48 7.58 54.93 2.17
C GLU A 48 7.72 55.66 0.83
N CYS A 49 8.93 56.13 0.49
CA CYS A 49 9.21 56.74 -0.81
C CYS A 49 8.96 55.76 -1.97
N LEU A 50 9.37 54.49 -1.83
CA LEU A 50 9.14 53.46 -2.85
C LEU A 50 7.64 53.24 -3.11
N LEU A 51 6.83 53.12 -2.05
CA LEU A 51 5.40 52.90 -2.16
C LEU A 51 4.68 54.12 -2.75
N GLN A 52 5.06 55.33 -2.34
CA GLN A 52 4.47 56.56 -2.87
C GLN A 52 4.77 56.74 -4.36
N ALA A 53 6.00 56.47 -4.79
CA ALA A 53 6.37 56.50 -6.20
C ALA A 53 5.60 55.45 -7.00
N LEU A 54 5.37 54.26 -6.43
CA LEU A 54 4.58 53.20 -7.07
C LEU A 54 3.11 53.63 -7.27
N GLU A 55 2.48 54.22 -6.25
CA GLU A 55 1.10 54.70 -6.35
C GLU A 55 0.95 55.81 -7.41
N GLN A 56 1.94 56.70 -7.51
CA GLN A 56 1.97 57.71 -8.57
C GLN A 56 2.02 57.07 -9.95
N CYS A 57 2.89 56.07 -10.17
CA CYS A 57 2.93 55.32 -11.42
C CYS A 57 1.59 54.63 -11.75
N PHE A 58 0.94 54.01 -10.76
CA PHE A 58 -0.36 53.36 -10.95
C PHE A 58 -1.48 54.34 -11.30
N SER A 59 -1.43 55.58 -10.81
CA SER A 59 -2.47 56.57 -11.12
C SER A 59 -2.46 57.07 -12.57
N VAL A 60 -1.35 56.90 -13.29
CA VAL A 60 -1.14 57.43 -14.65
C VAL A 60 -1.13 56.32 -15.71
N CYS A 61 -0.88 55.07 -15.31
CA CYS A 61 -0.72 53.95 -16.23
C CYS A 61 -2.04 53.21 -16.49
N PRO A 62 -2.49 53.07 -17.75
CA PRO A 62 -3.62 52.20 -18.08
C PRO A 62 -3.25 50.72 -17.95
N ILE A 63 -4.25 49.89 -17.62
CA ILE A 63 -4.07 48.48 -17.26
C ILE A 63 -3.42 47.66 -18.37
N GLU A 64 -3.74 47.92 -19.64
CA GLU A 64 -3.22 47.20 -20.81
C GLU A 64 -1.71 47.40 -21.01
N SER A 65 -1.18 48.50 -20.48
CA SER A 65 0.24 48.85 -20.56
C SER A 65 1.00 48.64 -19.25
N LEU A 66 0.32 48.14 -18.21
CA LEU A 66 0.85 48.01 -16.86
C LEU A 66 2.10 47.12 -16.82
N ASP A 67 2.06 45.96 -17.50
CA ASP A 67 3.22 45.08 -17.55
C ASP A 67 4.40 45.74 -18.25
N GLU A 68 4.19 46.27 -19.45
CA GLU A 68 5.24 46.81 -20.30
C GLU A 68 5.90 48.06 -19.71
N ARG A 69 5.09 48.97 -19.16
CA ARG A 69 5.57 50.26 -18.66
C ARG A 69 6.13 50.18 -17.25
N ILE A 70 5.54 49.35 -16.39
CA ILE A 70 5.88 49.30 -14.96
C ILE A 70 6.47 47.94 -14.59
N PHE A 71 5.69 46.86 -14.63
CA PHE A 71 6.12 45.61 -13.98
C PHE A 71 7.37 44.98 -14.59
N LYS A 72 7.44 44.88 -15.92
CA LYS A 72 8.59 44.33 -16.65
C LYS A 72 9.88 45.11 -16.39
N LYS A 73 9.76 46.40 -16.06
CA LYS A 73 10.89 47.30 -15.79
C LYS A 73 11.31 47.35 -14.32
N VAL A 74 10.37 47.17 -13.40
CA VAL A 74 10.59 47.40 -11.96
C VAL A 74 10.67 46.10 -11.16
N LEU A 75 9.79 45.12 -11.41
CA LEU A 75 9.74 43.89 -10.62
C LEU A 75 11.03 43.06 -10.68
N PRO A 76 11.72 42.90 -11.83
CA PRO A 76 13.00 42.18 -11.87
C PRO A 76 14.07 42.86 -11.00
N LYS A 77 14.08 44.19 -10.95
CA LYS A 77 15.01 44.95 -10.10
C LYS A 77 14.70 44.76 -8.62
N ALA A 78 13.43 44.81 -8.24
CA ALA A 78 13.00 44.55 -6.88
C ALA A 78 13.35 43.13 -6.42
N GLN A 79 13.15 42.13 -7.28
CA GLN A 79 13.53 40.75 -7.00
C GLN A 79 15.05 40.61 -6.87
N HIS A 80 15.82 41.20 -7.78
CA HIS A 80 17.27 41.18 -7.71
C HIS A 80 17.80 41.81 -6.42
N PHE A 81 17.25 42.97 -6.04
CA PHE A 81 17.58 43.66 -4.80
C PHE A 81 17.26 42.79 -3.58
N LEU A 82 16.10 42.14 -3.53
CA LEU A 82 15.77 41.17 -2.47
C LEU A 82 16.80 40.03 -2.41
N SER A 83 17.12 39.40 -3.55
CA SER A 83 18.09 38.31 -3.61
C SER A 83 19.47 38.74 -3.13
N GLN A 84 19.89 39.97 -3.44
CA GLN A 84 21.15 40.52 -2.92
C GLN A 84 21.10 40.71 -1.40
N VAL A 85 20.00 41.25 -0.85
CA VAL A 85 19.82 41.43 0.59
C VAL A 85 19.88 40.09 1.32
N VAL A 86 19.15 39.08 0.84
CA VAL A 86 19.15 37.72 1.40
C VAL A 86 20.54 37.11 1.33
N LYS A 87 21.23 37.22 0.18
CA LYS A 87 22.60 36.71 0.03
C LYS A 87 23.57 37.36 1.00
N VAL A 88 23.48 38.68 1.22
CA VAL A 88 24.33 39.37 2.20
C VAL A 88 24.04 38.88 3.62
N ILE A 89 22.79 38.59 3.97
CA ILE A 89 22.46 37.97 5.25
C ILE A 89 23.11 36.58 5.34
N ASP A 90 22.98 35.76 4.31
CA ASP A 90 23.58 34.42 4.25
C ASP A 90 25.10 34.45 4.39
N ASP A 91 25.77 35.38 3.72
CA ASP A 91 27.22 35.57 3.81
C ASP A 91 27.66 35.97 5.23
N ILE A 92 26.85 36.75 5.95
CA ILE A 92 27.12 37.14 7.34
C ILE A 92 26.93 35.93 8.28
N ILE A 93 25.79 35.22 8.18
CA ILE A 93 25.48 34.12 9.11
C ILE A 93 26.35 32.88 8.89
N THR A 94 26.89 32.67 7.69
CA THR A 94 27.79 31.54 7.36
C THR A 94 29.27 31.87 7.57
N GLY A 95 29.62 33.13 7.82
CA GLY A 95 31.00 33.55 8.03
C GLY A 95 31.59 33.02 9.35
N ASN A 96 32.87 32.61 9.34
CA ASN A 96 33.55 32.04 10.51
C ASN A 96 33.70 32.97 11.74
N ASN A 97 33.31 34.25 11.63
CA ASN A 97 33.51 35.30 12.65
C ASN A 97 32.19 36.02 13.00
N VAL A 98 31.06 35.32 13.04
CA VAL A 98 29.75 35.91 13.43
C VAL A 98 29.85 36.55 14.82
N ARG A 99 29.58 37.87 14.93
CA ARG A 99 29.52 38.58 16.22
C ARG A 99 28.07 38.93 16.55
N LEU A 100 27.78 39.06 17.85
CA LEU A 100 26.49 39.58 18.31
C LEU A 100 26.21 41.00 17.78
N ASP A 101 27.27 41.77 17.51
CA ASP A 101 27.19 43.12 16.94
C ASP A 101 26.62 43.14 15.50
N ASP A 102 26.63 42.00 14.79
CA ASP A 102 26.07 41.89 13.44
C ASP A 102 24.53 41.77 13.44
N LEU A 103 23.92 41.51 14.62
CA LEU A 103 22.49 41.25 14.75
C LEU A 103 21.62 42.44 14.31
N ASP A 104 21.98 43.66 14.71
CA ASP A 104 21.21 44.86 14.33
C ASP A 104 21.26 45.10 12.82
N GLY A 105 22.41 44.82 12.19
CA GLY A 105 22.57 44.88 10.73
C GLY A 105 21.72 43.83 10.02
N ILE A 106 21.63 42.61 10.54
CA ILE A 106 20.78 41.55 10.00
C ILE A 106 19.29 41.91 10.16
N LYS A 107 18.89 42.41 11.33
CA LYS A 107 17.50 42.86 11.58
C LYS A 107 17.09 43.96 10.61
N TYR A 108 17.97 44.94 10.40
CA TYR A 108 17.74 46.00 9.42
C TYR A 108 17.55 45.42 8.01
N LYS A 109 18.40 44.48 7.58
CA LYS A 109 18.27 43.83 6.26
C LYS A 109 16.99 43.00 6.13
N LEU A 110 16.56 42.31 7.20
CA LEU A 110 15.27 41.62 7.22
C LEU A 110 14.10 42.61 7.12
N GLN A 111 14.20 43.80 7.72
CA GLN A 111 13.21 44.87 7.56
C GLN A 111 13.19 45.42 6.13
N VAL A 112 14.34 45.49 5.45
CA VAL A 112 14.38 45.82 4.01
C VAL A 112 13.61 44.78 3.19
N CYS A 113 13.77 43.48 3.46
CA CYS A 113 12.96 42.44 2.82
C CYS A 113 11.46 42.62 3.11
N ASP A 114 11.09 42.98 4.34
CA ASP A 114 9.71 43.28 4.72
C ASP A 114 9.15 44.48 3.94
N GLY A 115 9.95 45.53 3.72
CA GLY A 115 9.60 46.69 2.90
C GLY A 115 9.31 46.32 1.46
N LEU A 116 10.14 45.46 0.85
CA LEU A 116 9.90 44.96 -0.51
C LEU A 116 8.63 44.10 -0.59
N LEU A 117 8.32 43.30 0.44
CA LEU A 117 7.04 42.60 0.51
C LEU A 117 5.84 43.56 0.58
N ALA A 118 5.98 44.72 1.23
CA ALA A 118 4.93 45.75 1.17
C ALA A 118 4.75 46.27 -0.26
N PHE A 119 5.84 46.47 -0.99
CA PHE A 119 5.82 46.85 -2.40
C PHE A 119 5.09 45.81 -3.26
N TRP A 120 5.42 44.52 -3.17
CA TRP A 120 4.71 43.48 -3.90
C TRP A 120 3.24 43.37 -3.48
N LYS A 121 2.93 43.50 -2.19
CA LYS A 121 1.55 43.56 -1.71
C LYS A 121 0.77 44.65 -2.44
N LYS A 122 1.38 45.82 -2.61
CA LYS A 122 0.72 46.97 -3.23
C LYS A 122 0.49 46.79 -4.72
N CYS A 123 1.41 46.12 -5.42
CA CYS A 123 1.20 45.69 -6.81
C CYS A 123 -0.01 44.75 -6.93
N VAL A 124 -0.14 43.75 -6.04
CA VAL A 124 -1.26 42.82 -6.07
C VAL A 124 -2.58 43.49 -5.68
N GLU A 125 -2.56 44.37 -4.67
CA GLU A 125 -3.74 45.15 -4.25
C GLU A 125 -4.27 46.02 -5.40
N HIS A 126 -3.38 46.67 -6.16
CA HIS A 126 -3.77 47.46 -7.32
C HIS A 126 -4.48 46.61 -8.37
N ILE A 127 -3.95 45.43 -8.72
CA ILE A 127 -4.60 44.53 -9.68
C ILE A 127 -5.93 44.00 -9.14
N SER A 128 -6.00 43.71 -7.84
CA SER A 128 -7.22 43.19 -7.20
C SER A 128 -8.40 44.18 -7.20
N ALA A 129 -8.13 45.47 -7.45
CA ALA A 129 -9.16 46.50 -7.53
C ALA A 129 -9.87 46.55 -8.89
N PHE A 130 -9.36 45.85 -9.92
CA PHE A 130 -10.01 45.73 -11.23
C PHE A 130 -11.00 44.55 -11.24
N GLU A 131 -11.92 44.52 -12.21
CA GLU A 131 -12.89 43.42 -12.35
C GLU A 131 -12.30 42.17 -13.02
N LYS A 132 -11.73 42.33 -14.23
CA LYS A 132 -11.04 41.27 -14.97
C LYS A 132 -9.82 41.83 -15.70
N VAL A 133 -8.71 41.10 -15.64
CA VAL A 133 -7.44 41.51 -16.25
C VAL A 133 -6.86 40.33 -17.02
N GLN A 134 -6.45 40.54 -18.27
CA GLN A 134 -5.77 39.49 -19.05
C GLN A 134 -4.38 39.23 -18.47
N ALA A 135 -3.96 37.96 -18.41
CA ALA A 135 -2.67 37.59 -17.84
C ALA A 135 -1.50 38.23 -18.59
N ALA A 136 -1.62 38.49 -19.90
CA ALA A 136 -0.65 39.27 -20.68
C ALA A 136 -0.32 40.64 -20.07
N TYR A 137 -1.29 41.33 -19.47
CA TYR A 137 -1.12 42.67 -18.89
C TYR A 137 -0.47 42.67 -17.50
N VAL A 138 -0.22 41.49 -16.93
CA VAL A 138 0.39 41.30 -15.61
C VAL A 138 1.41 40.15 -15.61
N ALA A 139 1.91 39.77 -16.79
CA ALA A 139 2.72 38.56 -16.98
C ALA A 139 3.99 38.56 -16.13
N SER A 140 4.67 39.70 -16.01
CA SER A 140 5.88 39.86 -15.19
C SER A 140 5.58 39.68 -13.71
N LEU A 141 4.42 40.11 -13.22
CA LEU A 141 4.03 39.86 -11.83
C LEU A 141 3.79 38.36 -11.58
N CYS A 142 3.09 37.70 -12.51
CA CYS A 142 2.82 36.27 -12.42
C CYS A 142 4.08 35.41 -12.45
N ASP A 143 5.12 35.80 -13.18
CA ASP A 143 6.39 35.09 -13.24
C ASP A 143 7.28 35.38 -12.01
N ILE A 144 7.34 36.65 -11.56
CA ILE A 144 8.33 37.10 -10.57
C ILE A 144 7.88 36.92 -9.13
N LEU A 145 6.61 37.18 -8.80
CA LEU A 145 6.13 37.13 -7.43
C LEU A 145 6.23 35.72 -6.79
N PRO A 146 5.91 34.62 -7.50
CA PRO A 146 6.11 33.29 -6.96
C PRO A 146 7.58 32.98 -6.65
N GLU A 147 8.50 33.30 -7.57
CA GLU A 147 9.94 33.05 -7.34
C GLU A 147 10.49 33.94 -6.20
N THR A 148 10.01 35.18 -6.09
CA THR A 148 10.32 36.06 -4.95
C THR A 148 9.85 35.47 -3.63
N THR A 149 8.63 34.94 -3.60
CA THR A 149 8.06 34.29 -2.41
C THR A 149 8.86 33.05 -2.03
N LYS A 150 9.27 32.26 -3.02
CA LYS A 150 10.11 31.08 -2.84
C LYS A 150 11.44 31.42 -2.16
N ILE A 151 12.16 32.45 -2.61
CA ILE A 151 13.42 32.89 -1.99
C ILE A 151 13.22 33.17 -0.48
N ILE A 152 12.14 33.85 -0.12
CA ILE A 152 11.85 34.19 1.28
C ILE A 152 11.51 32.93 2.08
N PHE A 153 10.70 32.03 1.52
CA PHE A 153 10.31 30.79 2.18
C PHE A 153 11.52 29.87 2.42
N GLU A 154 12.40 29.71 1.43
CA GLU A 154 13.64 28.94 1.54
C GLU A 154 14.55 29.53 2.62
N HIS A 155 14.75 30.85 2.62
CA HIS A 155 15.53 31.55 3.63
C HIS A 155 14.97 31.34 5.06
N CYS A 156 13.65 31.45 5.22
CA CYS A 156 12.99 31.22 6.50
C CYS A 156 13.08 29.75 6.93
N LYS A 157 12.99 28.79 6.00
CA LYS A 157 13.13 27.36 6.27
C LYS A 157 14.52 27.02 6.81
N ASP A 158 15.53 27.64 6.23
CA ASP A 158 16.92 27.48 6.60
C ASP A 158 17.35 28.33 7.80
N SER A 159 16.39 28.83 8.59
CA SER A 159 16.64 29.65 9.80
C SER A 159 17.61 29.02 10.81
N ALA A 160 17.81 27.70 10.79
CA ALA A 160 18.84 27.03 11.58
C ALA A 160 20.27 27.56 11.29
N LYS A 161 20.53 28.08 10.08
CA LYS A 161 21.82 28.68 9.69
C LYS A 161 22.21 29.89 10.53
N TYR A 162 21.25 30.55 11.18
CA TYR A 162 21.51 31.70 12.06
C TYR A 162 22.24 31.32 13.35
N GLY A 163 22.22 30.04 13.74
CA GLY A 163 22.91 29.54 14.94
C GLY A 163 22.57 30.37 16.19
N ALA A 164 23.59 30.94 16.82
CA ALA A 164 23.45 31.74 18.04
C ALA A 164 22.64 33.05 17.84
N LEU A 165 22.54 33.57 16.61
CA LEU A 165 21.79 34.79 16.32
C LEU A 165 20.28 34.55 16.15
N LEU A 166 19.87 33.29 16.03
CA LEU A 166 18.48 32.93 15.71
C LEU A 166 17.49 33.50 16.73
N SER A 167 17.78 33.39 18.04
CA SER A 167 16.89 33.92 19.07
C SER A 167 16.69 35.43 18.97
N GLY A 168 17.69 36.17 18.47
CA GLY A 168 17.63 37.61 18.27
C GLY A 168 16.83 38.01 17.04
N ALA A 169 16.92 37.25 15.94
CA ALA A 169 16.28 37.55 14.65
C ALA A 169 14.95 36.80 14.40
N MET A 170 14.52 35.94 15.33
CA MET A 170 13.36 35.07 15.15
C MET A 170 12.06 35.83 14.93
N GLN A 171 11.88 36.99 15.57
CA GLN A 171 10.65 37.77 15.42
C GLN A 171 10.55 38.38 14.02
N GLU A 172 11.66 38.90 13.50
CA GLU A 172 11.78 39.46 12.16
C GLU A 172 11.55 38.39 11.09
N LEU A 173 12.14 37.19 11.26
CA LEU A 173 11.90 36.04 10.38
C LEU A 173 10.44 35.59 10.39
N ARG A 174 9.79 35.52 11.57
CA ARG A 174 8.36 35.17 11.67
C ARG A 174 7.47 36.19 10.99
N ASN A 175 7.76 37.47 11.17
CA ASN A 175 7.01 38.54 10.51
C ASN A 175 7.18 38.48 9.00
N LEU A 176 8.41 38.27 8.53
CA LEU A 176 8.74 38.16 7.11
C LEU A 176 7.99 36.98 6.47
N PHE A 177 8.03 35.80 7.10
CA PHE A 177 7.29 34.61 6.65
C PHE A 177 5.78 34.86 6.61
N ALA A 178 5.21 35.42 7.68
CA ALA A 178 3.78 35.69 7.77
C ALA A 178 3.32 36.68 6.68
N LYS A 179 4.12 37.73 6.42
CA LYS A 179 3.84 38.73 5.39
C LYS A 179 3.97 38.14 3.99
N ALA A 180 5.01 37.35 3.71
CA ALA A 180 5.17 36.67 2.43
C ALA A 180 3.99 35.73 2.15
N CYS A 181 3.57 34.95 3.16
CA CYS A 181 2.38 34.10 3.08
C CYS A 181 1.10 34.91 2.81
N ALA A 182 0.91 36.05 3.48
CA ALA A 182 -0.25 36.92 3.27
C ALA A 182 -0.28 37.53 1.86
N VAL A 183 0.87 37.98 1.34
CA VAL A 183 1.00 38.50 -0.04
C VAL A 183 0.71 37.41 -1.05
N PHE A 184 1.25 36.20 -0.86
CA PHE A 184 1.04 35.09 -1.79
C PHE A 184 -0.41 34.60 -1.79
N LYS A 185 -1.09 34.62 -0.63
CA LYS A 185 -2.54 34.36 -0.55
C LYS A 185 -3.38 35.42 -1.24
N LEU A 186 -3.01 36.69 -1.08
CA LEU A 186 -3.67 37.78 -1.81
C LEU A 186 -3.48 37.59 -3.32
N PHE A 187 -2.27 37.22 -3.75
CA PHE A 187 -1.98 36.92 -5.14
C PHE A 187 -2.82 35.74 -5.66
N PHE A 188 -3.00 34.68 -4.89
CA PHE A 188 -3.92 33.60 -5.25
C PHE A 188 -5.37 34.10 -5.43
N ALA A 189 -5.87 34.92 -4.51
CA ALA A 189 -7.22 35.46 -4.60
C ALA A 189 -7.40 36.30 -5.87
N THR A 190 -6.40 37.11 -6.22
CA THR A 190 -6.36 37.88 -7.46
C THR A 190 -6.26 36.98 -8.70
N LEU A 191 -5.41 35.96 -8.69
CA LEU A 191 -5.29 34.98 -9.78
C LEU A 191 -6.61 34.26 -10.04
N ASN A 192 -7.30 33.82 -8.99
CA ASN A 192 -8.51 33.01 -9.10
C ASN A 192 -9.77 33.86 -9.40
N GLY A 193 -9.77 35.14 -9.07
CA GLY A 193 -10.95 36.01 -9.18
C GLY A 193 -10.89 37.03 -10.33
N ILE A 194 -9.70 37.54 -10.63
CA ILE A 194 -9.51 38.74 -11.45
C ILE A 194 -8.70 38.43 -12.72
N ILE A 195 -7.61 37.67 -12.59
CA ILE A 195 -6.71 37.39 -13.72
C ILE A 195 -7.29 36.29 -14.60
N VAL A 196 -7.38 36.53 -15.91
CA VAL A 196 -7.88 35.60 -16.90
C VAL A 196 -6.74 35.22 -17.83
N PHE A 197 -6.44 33.92 -17.90
CA PHE A 197 -5.47 33.35 -18.83
C PHE A 197 -6.16 32.99 -20.15
N ASP A 198 -5.59 33.42 -21.27
CA ASP A 198 -5.94 32.92 -22.59
C ASP A 198 -5.16 31.62 -22.86
N THR A 199 -5.86 30.50 -22.72
CA THR A 199 -5.27 29.16 -22.81
C THR A 199 -4.99 28.72 -24.24
N ASP A 200 -5.50 29.45 -25.24
CA ASP A 200 -5.15 29.25 -26.64
C ASP A 200 -3.77 29.86 -26.97
N VAL A 201 -3.28 30.76 -26.11
CA VAL A 201 -1.96 31.40 -26.25
C VAL A 201 -0.90 30.60 -25.48
N GLN A 202 0.02 29.98 -26.23
CA GLN A 202 1.07 29.13 -25.67
C GLN A 202 1.89 29.79 -24.54
N SER A 203 2.24 31.07 -24.67
CA SER A 203 3.02 31.78 -23.64
C SER A 203 2.25 32.00 -22.34
N GLU A 204 0.92 32.17 -22.41
CA GLU A 204 0.08 32.30 -21.21
C GLU A 204 -0.14 30.93 -20.54
N THR A 205 -0.28 29.86 -21.32
CA THR A 205 -0.35 28.49 -20.80
C THR A 205 0.96 28.06 -20.12
N GLU A 206 2.11 28.46 -20.66
CA GLU A 206 3.42 28.27 -20.02
C GLU A 206 3.55 29.06 -18.71
N LEU A 207 3.08 30.32 -18.71
CA LEU A 207 3.05 31.16 -17.51
C LEU A 207 2.14 30.55 -16.42
N LEU A 208 0.94 30.12 -16.78
CA LEU A 208 0.02 29.43 -15.87
C LEU A 208 0.66 28.17 -15.26
N THR A 209 1.33 27.37 -16.10
CA THR A 209 2.05 26.18 -15.65
C THR A 209 3.12 26.52 -14.62
N LYS A 210 3.93 27.57 -14.87
CA LYS A 210 4.95 28.03 -13.91
C LYS A 210 4.33 28.49 -12.60
N VAL A 211 3.22 29.23 -12.65
CA VAL A 211 2.51 29.69 -11.44
C VAL A 211 2.04 28.51 -10.61
N VAL A 212 1.40 27.52 -11.25
CA VAL A 212 0.94 26.29 -10.60
C VAL A 212 2.09 25.51 -9.96
N ASP A 213 3.18 25.34 -10.70
CA ASP A 213 4.39 24.66 -10.23
C ASP A 213 4.97 25.37 -8.99
N ALA A 214 5.04 26.70 -9.02
CA ALA A 214 5.52 27.49 -7.89
C ALA A 214 4.65 27.32 -6.63
N TYR A 215 3.32 27.25 -6.74
CA TYR A 215 2.45 26.95 -5.59
C TYR A 215 2.75 25.56 -5.00
N GLY A 216 2.96 24.56 -5.84
CA GLY A 216 3.34 23.21 -5.40
C GLY A 216 4.69 23.19 -4.66
N TYR A 217 5.69 23.89 -5.21
CA TYR A 217 7.01 24.02 -4.58
C TYR A 217 6.96 24.76 -3.24
N ILE A 218 6.29 25.92 -3.18
CA ILE A 218 6.20 26.74 -1.96
C ILE A 218 5.41 26.00 -0.87
N ALA A 219 4.35 25.25 -1.23
CA ALA A 219 3.67 24.36 -0.30
C ALA A 219 4.64 23.34 0.30
N SER A 220 5.47 22.68 -0.52
CA SER A 220 6.48 21.74 -0.03
C SER A 220 7.55 22.39 0.86
N ILE A 221 7.95 23.64 0.58
CA ILE A 221 8.87 24.38 1.46
C ILE A 221 8.21 24.62 2.82
N ALA A 222 6.92 25.03 2.84
CA ALA A 222 6.17 25.25 4.07
C ALA A 222 5.98 23.99 4.93
N ASN A 223 6.10 22.79 4.35
CA ASN A 223 6.11 21.54 5.12
C ASN A 223 7.29 21.52 6.10
N GLY A 224 7.00 21.27 7.38
CA GLY A 224 7.95 21.33 8.50
C GLY A 224 8.13 22.73 9.12
N MET A 225 7.61 23.80 8.51
CA MET A 225 7.69 25.16 9.06
C MET A 225 6.42 25.54 9.83
N ASP A 226 5.30 25.63 9.13
CA ASP A 226 3.99 25.94 9.68
C ASP A 226 2.93 25.06 9.03
N THR A 227 2.38 24.14 9.81
CA THR A 227 1.39 23.16 9.35
C THR A 227 0.15 23.81 8.73
N LYS A 228 -0.30 24.96 9.28
CA LYS A 228 -1.48 25.64 8.78
C LYS A 228 -1.23 26.18 7.37
N THR A 229 -0.13 26.89 7.20
CA THR A 229 0.31 27.42 5.90
C THR A 229 0.54 26.30 4.89
N PHE A 230 1.18 25.20 5.29
CA PHE A 230 1.39 24.05 4.42
C PHE A 230 0.08 23.48 3.85
N VAL A 231 -0.91 23.23 4.71
CA VAL A 231 -2.22 22.71 4.27
C VAL A 231 -2.93 23.72 3.37
N GLU A 232 -2.98 24.99 3.78
CA GLU A 232 -3.65 26.04 3.01
C GLU A 232 -3.03 26.22 1.61
N LEU A 233 -1.69 26.23 1.50
CA LEU A 233 -1.01 26.32 0.21
C LEU A 233 -1.21 25.07 -0.65
N SER A 234 -1.26 23.88 -0.04
CA SER A 234 -1.57 22.64 -0.75
C SER A 234 -3.00 22.64 -1.30
N GLU A 235 -3.97 23.16 -0.54
CA GLU A 235 -5.36 23.35 -0.99
C GLU A 235 -5.46 24.36 -2.14
N ILE A 236 -4.68 25.44 -2.08
CA ILE A 236 -4.58 26.45 -3.15
C ILE A 236 -4.00 25.83 -4.42
N PHE A 237 -2.88 25.11 -4.31
CA PHE A 237 -2.28 24.37 -5.43
C PHE A 237 -3.31 23.45 -6.09
N ALA A 238 -3.99 22.62 -5.29
CA ALA A 238 -5.00 21.70 -5.79
C ALA A 238 -6.16 22.42 -6.49
N LYS A 239 -6.60 23.55 -5.94
CA LYS A 239 -7.67 24.35 -6.54
C LYS A 239 -7.26 24.91 -7.90
N LEU A 240 -6.04 25.45 -8.05
CA LEU A 240 -5.55 25.92 -9.36
C LEU A 240 -5.49 24.79 -10.39
N VAL A 241 -4.90 23.66 -9.99
CA VAL A 241 -4.76 22.47 -10.84
C VAL A 241 -6.12 21.96 -11.31
N ILE A 242 -7.12 21.90 -10.43
CA ILE A 242 -8.47 21.43 -10.79
C ILE A 242 -9.22 22.44 -11.67
N VAL A 243 -9.06 23.75 -11.42
CA VAL A 243 -9.72 24.79 -12.23
C VAL A 243 -9.24 24.76 -13.68
N TYR A 244 -7.94 24.53 -13.90
CA TYR A 244 -7.32 24.48 -15.22
C TYR A 244 -6.94 23.05 -15.65
N GLN A 245 -7.82 22.09 -15.33
CA GLN A 245 -7.51 20.67 -15.53
C GLN A 245 -7.37 20.25 -17.00
N SER A 246 -8.03 20.96 -17.92
CA SER A 246 -7.96 20.67 -19.36
C SER A 246 -6.66 21.17 -19.98
N GLU A 247 -6.01 22.15 -19.37
CA GLU A 247 -4.88 22.89 -19.91
C GLU A 247 -3.56 22.45 -19.28
N ILE A 248 -3.59 22.13 -17.98
CA ILE A 248 -2.41 21.68 -17.24
C ILE A 248 -2.14 20.21 -17.56
N LYS A 249 -0.94 19.93 -18.08
CA LYS A 249 -0.55 18.57 -18.42
C LYS A 249 -0.25 17.73 -17.17
N PRO A 250 -0.61 16.43 -17.16
CA PRO A 250 -0.41 15.53 -16.03
C PRO A 250 1.04 15.45 -15.50
N TYR A 251 2.05 15.56 -16.35
CA TYR A 251 3.44 15.53 -15.89
C TYR A 251 3.83 16.79 -15.09
N ASN A 252 3.11 17.91 -15.24
CA ASN A 252 3.34 19.13 -14.45
C ASN A 252 2.92 18.95 -12.99
N ILE A 253 2.00 18.01 -12.71
CA ILE A 253 1.50 17.76 -11.35
C ILE A 253 2.20 16.56 -10.69
N ALA A 254 2.84 15.68 -11.48
CA ALA A 254 3.38 14.41 -11.01
C ALA A 254 4.36 14.57 -9.83
N THR A 255 5.33 15.48 -9.93
CA THR A 255 6.32 15.72 -8.87
C THR A 255 5.67 16.16 -7.56
N HIS A 256 4.70 17.08 -7.63
CA HIS A 256 4.01 17.61 -6.45
C HIS A 256 3.07 16.57 -5.84
N PHE A 257 2.41 15.78 -6.68
CA PHE A 257 1.56 14.68 -6.27
C PHE A 257 2.34 13.60 -5.52
N ILE A 258 3.45 13.12 -6.10
CA ILE A 258 4.35 12.12 -5.48
C ILE A 258 4.97 12.67 -4.19
N ARG A 259 5.27 13.96 -4.13
CA ARG A 259 5.74 14.57 -2.88
C ARG A 259 4.64 14.57 -1.82
N MET A 260 3.41 14.92 -2.19
CA MET A 260 2.28 14.94 -1.26
C MET A 260 1.95 13.55 -0.71
N THR A 261 2.06 12.48 -1.51
CA THR A 261 1.89 11.10 -1.02
C THR A 261 2.95 10.77 0.04
N LYS A 262 4.22 11.12 -0.23
CA LYS A 262 5.33 10.95 0.73
C LYS A 262 5.15 11.79 1.99
N ASP A 263 4.62 13.00 1.87
CA ASP A 263 4.33 13.87 3.02
C ASP A 263 3.26 13.22 3.93
N VAL A 264 2.21 12.63 3.36
CA VAL A 264 1.19 11.87 4.12
C VAL A 264 1.84 10.69 4.85
N SER A 265 2.65 9.90 4.16
CA SER A 265 3.38 8.78 4.76
C SER A 265 4.28 9.21 5.92
N CYS A 266 5.03 10.30 5.76
CA CYS A 266 5.90 10.85 6.79
C CYS A 266 5.11 11.35 8.01
N LEU A 267 3.98 12.02 7.79
CA LEU A 267 3.12 12.50 8.87
C LEU A 267 2.50 11.35 9.67
N LEU A 268 2.07 10.28 8.99
CA LEU A 268 1.55 9.09 9.66
C LEU A 268 2.65 8.34 10.43
N SER A 269 3.85 8.21 9.84
CA SER A 269 5.01 7.65 10.54
C SER A 269 5.36 8.46 11.79
N ALA A 270 5.43 9.79 11.69
CA ALA A 270 5.76 10.64 12.83
C ALA A 270 4.69 10.61 13.92
N ALA A 271 3.45 10.26 13.59
CA ALA A 271 2.37 10.09 14.56
C ALA A 271 2.56 8.82 15.43
N MET A 272 3.34 7.83 14.99
CA MET A 272 3.66 6.63 15.78
C MET A 272 4.55 6.94 16.98
N ASP A 273 5.51 7.86 16.81
CA ASP A 273 6.56 8.14 17.79
C ASP A 273 6.24 9.30 18.75
N GLN A 274 5.05 9.90 18.62
CA GLN A 274 4.68 11.13 19.32
C GLN A 274 3.54 10.95 20.31
N ASN A 275 3.48 11.84 21.29
CA ASN A 275 2.38 11.91 22.26
C ASN A 275 1.02 12.14 21.54
N ASP A 276 -0.07 11.64 22.12
CA ASP A 276 -1.42 11.63 21.52
C ASP A 276 -1.83 12.94 20.83
N LYS A 277 -1.61 14.11 21.47
CA LYS A 277 -2.00 15.42 20.89
C LYS A 277 -1.25 15.76 19.59
N ASN A 278 0.04 15.45 19.53
CA ASN A 278 0.83 15.74 18.33
C ASN A 278 0.57 14.69 17.25
N ALA A 279 0.37 13.43 17.65
CA ALA A 279 -0.08 12.36 16.77
C ALA A 279 -1.43 12.69 16.11
N GLU A 280 -2.43 13.11 16.88
CA GLU A 280 -3.73 13.56 16.35
C GLU A 280 -3.59 14.71 15.36
N ARG A 281 -2.74 15.69 15.65
CA ARG A 281 -2.45 16.80 14.73
C ARG A 281 -1.87 16.29 13.41
N ASN A 282 -0.86 15.42 13.45
CA ASN A 282 -0.26 14.88 12.24
C ASN A 282 -1.26 14.05 11.44
N VAL A 283 -2.08 13.24 12.09
CA VAL A 283 -3.15 12.46 11.43
C VAL A 283 -4.17 13.39 10.78
N MET A 284 -4.61 14.45 11.44
CA MET A 284 -5.54 15.42 10.85
C MET A 284 -4.97 16.06 9.58
N VAL A 285 -3.68 16.41 9.59
CA VAL A 285 -2.99 17.01 8.44
C VAL A 285 -2.86 15.99 7.31
N ALA A 286 -2.41 14.78 7.62
CA ALA A 286 -2.33 13.67 6.70
C ALA A 286 -3.68 13.41 6.00
N MET A 287 -4.78 13.42 6.75
CA MET A 287 -6.12 13.22 6.17
C MET A 287 -6.59 14.40 5.31
N ARG A 288 -6.16 15.63 5.59
CA ARG A 288 -6.46 16.78 4.71
C ARG A 288 -5.71 16.69 3.39
N LEU A 289 -4.42 16.33 3.43
CA LEU A 289 -3.63 16.07 2.24
C LEU A 289 -4.17 14.88 1.45
N LEU A 290 -4.59 13.81 2.12
CA LEU A 290 -5.25 12.68 1.47
C LEU A 290 -6.47 13.12 0.67
N ARG A 291 -7.33 13.99 1.22
CA ARG A 291 -8.49 14.54 0.48
C ARG A 291 -8.09 15.34 -0.75
N ILE A 292 -6.92 15.97 -0.74
CA ILE A 292 -6.36 16.64 -1.91
C ILE A 292 -5.93 15.59 -2.95
N ILE A 293 -5.18 14.57 -2.52
CA ILE A 293 -4.75 13.45 -3.37
C ILE A 293 -5.97 12.74 -4.00
N GLU A 294 -7.03 12.50 -3.23
CA GLU A 294 -8.30 11.94 -3.70
C GLU A 294 -8.89 12.79 -4.85
N LYS A 295 -9.00 14.11 -4.65
CA LYS A 295 -9.52 15.04 -5.69
C LYS A 295 -8.65 15.05 -6.94
N LEU A 296 -7.32 15.12 -6.77
CA LEU A 296 -6.39 15.11 -7.89
C LEU A 296 -6.44 13.76 -8.65
N THR A 297 -6.59 12.64 -7.93
CA THR A 297 -6.77 11.31 -8.53
C THR A 297 -8.07 11.22 -9.34
N LEU A 298 -9.16 11.84 -8.86
CA LEU A 298 -10.42 11.89 -9.60
C LEU A 298 -10.33 12.78 -10.86
N SER A 299 -9.65 13.92 -10.79
CA SER A 299 -9.49 14.84 -11.92
C SER A 299 -8.50 14.36 -12.97
N TYR A 300 -7.38 13.75 -12.57
CA TYR A 300 -6.25 13.42 -13.44
C TYR A 300 -5.99 11.92 -13.61
N GLY A 301 -6.77 11.07 -12.93
CA GLY A 301 -6.50 9.63 -12.82
C GLY A 301 -6.22 8.96 -14.15
N ALA A 302 -6.99 9.25 -15.19
CA ALA A 302 -6.80 8.66 -16.54
C ALA A 302 -5.39 8.86 -17.13
N SER A 303 -4.65 9.85 -16.64
CA SER A 303 -3.30 10.18 -17.13
C SER A 303 -2.17 9.86 -16.16
N PHE A 304 -2.46 9.17 -15.05
CA PHE A 304 -1.42 8.79 -14.09
C PHE A 304 -0.45 7.79 -14.69
N THR A 305 0.84 8.05 -14.49
CA THR A 305 1.90 7.12 -14.88
C THR A 305 1.89 5.90 -13.96
N HIS A 306 2.54 4.83 -14.42
CA HIS A 306 2.74 3.62 -13.60
C HIS A 306 3.41 3.95 -12.26
N GLU A 307 4.45 4.78 -12.27
CA GLU A 307 5.16 5.22 -11.05
C GLU A 307 4.22 5.93 -10.06
N MET A 308 3.36 6.83 -10.54
CA MET A 308 2.40 7.51 -9.67
C MET A 308 1.43 6.53 -9.01
N ILE A 309 0.92 5.55 -9.76
CA ILE A 309 0.00 4.53 -9.21
C ILE A 309 0.76 3.65 -8.19
N LEU A 310 2.03 3.36 -8.43
CA LEU A 310 2.86 2.60 -7.49
C LEU A 310 3.01 3.34 -6.15
N ASP A 311 3.30 4.63 -6.18
CA ASP A 311 3.33 5.49 -4.97
C ASP A 311 1.97 5.50 -4.24
N LEU A 312 0.86 5.45 -4.99
CA LEU A 312 -0.48 5.36 -4.39
C LEU A 312 -0.78 4.01 -3.73
N VAL A 313 -0.35 2.91 -4.35
CA VAL A 313 -0.46 1.56 -3.76
C VAL A 313 0.37 1.50 -2.48
N GLU A 314 1.59 2.04 -2.50
CA GLU A 314 2.45 2.10 -1.32
C GLU A 314 1.81 2.91 -0.19
N LEU A 315 1.28 4.10 -0.51
CA LEU A 315 0.56 4.94 0.45
C LEU A 315 -0.66 4.19 1.04
N LEU A 316 -1.47 3.54 0.20
CA LEU A 316 -2.62 2.74 0.66
C LEU A 316 -2.20 1.62 1.62
N ALA A 317 -1.15 0.87 1.28
CA ALA A 317 -0.61 -0.18 2.13
C ALA A 317 -0.19 0.38 3.49
N GLN A 318 0.59 1.46 3.49
CA GLN A 318 1.05 2.13 4.71
C GLN A 318 -0.12 2.63 5.56
N MET A 319 -1.14 3.25 4.95
CA MET A 319 -2.32 3.71 5.67
C MET A 319 -3.09 2.58 6.37
N HIS A 320 -3.25 1.44 5.71
CA HIS A 320 -3.85 0.26 6.33
C HIS A 320 -3.01 -0.26 7.50
N GLY A 321 -1.69 -0.24 7.37
CA GLY A 321 -0.75 -0.48 8.46
C GLY A 321 -0.94 0.45 9.66
N TYR A 322 -0.81 1.75 9.42
CA TYR A 322 -0.91 2.78 10.47
C TYR A 322 -2.27 2.82 11.14
N SER A 323 -3.35 2.46 10.44
CA SER A 323 -4.67 2.36 11.06
C SER A 323 -4.69 1.37 12.22
N CYS A 324 -3.91 0.30 12.13
CA CYS A 324 -3.82 -0.71 13.16
C CYS A 324 -2.83 -0.36 14.29
N LEU A 325 -1.78 0.40 13.95
CA LEU A 325 -0.70 0.73 14.86
C LEU A 325 -0.99 2.01 15.69
N ILE A 326 -1.76 2.97 15.16
CA ILE A 326 -2.12 4.23 15.83
C ILE A 326 -3.52 4.11 16.48
N LYS A 327 -3.57 3.54 17.69
CA LYS A 327 -4.83 3.26 18.41
C LYS A 327 -5.72 4.48 18.64
N SER A 328 -5.15 5.67 18.85
CA SER A 328 -5.92 6.90 19.13
C SER A 328 -6.72 7.41 17.93
N SER A 329 -6.26 7.14 16.71
CA SER A 329 -6.83 7.67 15.46
C SER A 329 -7.17 6.61 14.42
N GLU A 330 -7.17 5.33 14.79
CA GLU A 330 -7.46 4.17 13.95
C GLU A 330 -8.63 4.39 13.00
N ARG A 331 -9.81 4.77 13.54
CA ARG A 331 -11.04 4.91 12.76
C ARG A 331 -10.93 5.99 11.68
N THR A 332 -10.23 7.07 11.99
CA THR A 332 -10.04 8.21 11.07
C THR A 332 -9.15 7.79 9.91
N ILE A 333 -8.03 7.13 10.21
CA ILE A 333 -7.08 6.64 9.19
C ILE A 333 -7.73 5.57 8.33
N LEU A 334 -8.42 4.60 8.94
CA LEU A 334 -9.10 3.52 8.24
C LEU A 334 -10.23 4.05 7.33
N ALA A 335 -11.00 5.03 7.78
CA ALA A 335 -12.01 5.68 6.97
C ALA A 335 -11.40 6.39 5.76
N GLY A 336 -10.28 7.11 5.96
CA GLY A 336 -9.51 7.71 4.87
C GLY A 336 -8.97 6.67 3.88
N ALA A 337 -8.34 5.60 4.38
CA ALA A 337 -7.81 4.52 3.55
C ALA A 337 -8.90 3.84 2.71
N THR A 338 -10.07 3.59 3.32
CA THR A 338 -11.21 2.98 2.63
C THR A 338 -11.79 3.89 1.56
N SER A 339 -11.95 5.19 1.87
CA SER A 339 -12.38 6.21 0.89
C SER A 339 -11.43 6.24 -0.31
N PHE A 340 -10.13 6.28 -0.03
CA PHE A 340 -9.12 6.37 -1.07
C PHE A 340 -9.01 5.09 -1.91
N LEU A 341 -9.09 3.92 -1.27
CA LEU A 341 -9.15 2.63 -1.97
C LEU A 341 -10.34 2.59 -2.94
N ASN A 342 -11.49 3.14 -2.56
CA ASN A 342 -12.65 3.18 -3.46
C ASN A 342 -12.39 3.98 -4.74
N ILE A 343 -11.60 5.04 -4.66
CA ILE A 343 -11.24 5.89 -5.81
C ILE A 343 -10.22 5.16 -6.70
N ILE A 344 -9.13 4.65 -6.11
CA ILE A 344 -8.06 4.03 -6.89
C ILE A 344 -8.48 2.69 -7.49
N PHE A 345 -9.35 1.94 -6.81
CA PHE A 345 -9.79 0.62 -7.30
C PHE A 345 -10.48 0.69 -8.67
N SER A 346 -11.08 1.83 -9.02
CA SER A 346 -11.70 2.06 -10.33
C SER A 346 -10.68 2.36 -11.45
N HIS A 347 -9.39 2.47 -11.13
CA HIS A 347 -8.34 2.75 -12.09
C HIS A 347 -7.88 1.47 -12.81
N ASP A 348 -7.80 1.51 -14.15
CA ASP A 348 -7.53 0.35 -14.99
C ASP A 348 -6.21 -0.36 -14.66
N ASN A 349 -5.17 0.42 -14.31
CA ASN A 349 -3.84 -0.10 -14.03
C ASN A 349 -3.65 -0.52 -12.56
N PHE A 350 -4.59 -0.18 -11.66
CA PHE A 350 -4.43 -0.43 -10.22
C PHE A 350 -4.16 -1.90 -9.93
N LYS A 351 -4.93 -2.80 -10.55
CA LYS A 351 -4.78 -4.25 -10.35
C LYS A 351 -3.34 -4.68 -10.65
N GLN A 352 -2.83 -4.36 -11.84
CA GLN A 352 -1.50 -4.77 -12.28
C GLN A 352 -0.40 -4.21 -11.37
N VAL A 353 -0.48 -2.92 -11.03
CA VAL A 353 0.50 -2.24 -10.17
C VAL A 353 0.46 -2.79 -8.74
N TYR A 354 -0.72 -3.13 -8.23
CA TYR A 354 -0.87 -3.78 -6.92
C TYR A 354 -0.15 -5.14 -6.85
N PHE A 355 -0.29 -5.98 -7.87
CA PHE A 355 0.43 -7.26 -7.94
C PHE A 355 1.95 -7.05 -8.09
N GLU A 356 2.35 -6.05 -8.89
CA GLU A 356 3.76 -5.71 -9.05
C GLU A 356 4.40 -5.23 -7.75
N TYR A 357 3.71 -4.39 -6.98
CA TYR A 357 4.17 -3.92 -5.68
C TYR A 357 4.46 -5.09 -4.72
N GLY A 358 3.61 -6.13 -4.70
CA GLY A 358 3.85 -7.34 -3.91
C GLY A 358 5.05 -8.15 -4.40
N ARG A 359 5.27 -8.26 -5.71
CA ARG A 359 6.40 -9.01 -6.28
C ARG A 359 7.76 -8.38 -6.04
N GLN A 360 7.83 -7.11 -5.65
CA GLN A 360 9.11 -6.48 -5.34
C GLN A 360 9.75 -7.23 -4.18
N ASN A 361 10.97 -7.76 -4.38
CA ASN A 361 11.69 -8.55 -3.37
C ASN A 361 11.94 -7.71 -2.11
N VAL A 362 11.05 -7.85 -1.13
CA VAL A 362 11.18 -7.19 0.18
C VAL A 362 12.13 -8.03 1.04
N PRO A 363 13.29 -7.48 1.47
CA PRO A 363 14.19 -8.23 2.34
C PRO A 363 13.52 -8.57 3.68
N ARG A 364 14.01 -9.61 4.37
CA ARG A 364 13.35 -10.18 5.57
C ARG A 364 13.22 -9.17 6.72
N ASP A 365 14.02 -8.11 6.72
CA ASP A 365 14.06 -7.04 7.71
C ASP A 365 12.89 -6.04 7.62
N GLN A 366 12.12 -6.04 6.52
CA GLN A 366 10.98 -5.13 6.33
C GLN A 366 9.63 -5.82 6.62
N TYR A 367 9.47 -6.36 7.84
CA TYR A 367 8.23 -6.97 8.33
C TYR A 367 7.01 -6.04 8.16
N ILE A 368 7.14 -4.76 8.55
CA ILE A 368 6.07 -3.76 8.50
C ILE A 368 5.50 -3.63 7.07
N ARG A 369 6.36 -3.67 6.04
CA ARG A 369 5.91 -3.55 4.65
C ARG A 369 5.04 -4.75 4.23
N ARG A 370 5.40 -5.96 4.68
CA ARG A 370 4.63 -7.19 4.39
C ARG A 370 3.29 -7.18 5.11
N LEU A 371 3.28 -6.79 6.39
CA LEU A 371 2.05 -6.60 7.16
C LEU A 371 1.12 -5.60 6.48
N ASN A 372 1.64 -4.42 6.11
CA ASN A 372 0.90 -3.37 5.43
C ASN A 372 0.28 -3.85 4.10
N TYR A 373 1.05 -4.61 3.33
CA TYR A 373 0.56 -5.20 2.07
C TYR A 373 -0.55 -6.23 2.30
N HIS A 374 -0.41 -7.10 3.31
CA HIS A 374 -1.44 -8.08 3.65
C HIS A 374 -2.73 -7.42 4.18
N LEU A 375 -2.60 -6.36 4.98
CA LEU A 375 -3.74 -5.57 5.43
C LEU A 375 -4.49 -4.90 4.27
N LEU A 376 -3.76 -4.37 3.29
CA LEU A 376 -4.34 -3.89 2.03
C LEU A 376 -5.00 -5.04 1.25
N THR A 377 -4.38 -6.22 1.20
CA THR A 377 -4.94 -7.43 0.57
C THR A 377 -6.32 -7.76 1.17
N ILE A 378 -6.43 -7.78 2.50
CA ILE A 378 -7.70 -7.99 3.21
C ILE A 378 -8.72 -6.91 2.85
N ALA A 379 -8.31 -5.64 2.80
CA ALA A 379 -9.21 -4.53 2.43
C ALA A 379 -9.74 -4.66 0.99
N ILE A 380 -8.88 -5.05 0.05
CA ILE A 380 -9.28 -5.31 -1.34
C ILE A 380 -10.22 -6.51 -1.42
N MET A 381 -9.93 -7.62 -0.74
CA MET A 381 -10.83 -8.78 -0.70
C MET A 381 -12.20 -8.41 -0.12
N LYS A 382 -12.25 -7.61 0.96
CA LYS A 382 -13.51 -7.09 1.54
C LYS A 382 -14.29 -6.26 0.52
N LYS A 383 -13.62 -5.42 -0.28
CA LYS A 383 -14.25 -4.64 -1.34
C LYS A 383 -14.78 -5.52 -2.47
N LEU A 384 -13.99 -6.49 -2.92
CA LEU A 384 -14.36 -7.47 -3.94
C LEU A 384 -15.57 -8.32 -3.53
N ASN A 385 -15.68 -8.68 -2.25
CA ASN A 385 -16.82 -9.43 -1.72
C ASN A 385 -18.17 -8.69 -1.88
N GLY A 386 -18.15 -7.37 -2.03
CA GLY A 386 -19.36 -6.57 -2.31
C GLY A 386 -19.64 -6.35 -3.81
N MET A 387 -18.84 -6.93 -4.71
CA MET A 387 -18.94 -6.74 -6.16
C MET A 387 -19.51 -7.97 -6.87
N PRO A 388 -20.06 -7.82 -8.08
CA PRO A 388 -20.50 -8.96 -8.89
C PRO A 388 -19.38 -9.94 -9.24
N PHE A 389 -19.75 -11.19 -9.54
CA PHE A 389 -18.82 -12.29 -9.84
C PHE A 389 -17.80 -11.93 -10.93
N GLU A 390 -18.26 -11.28 -12.00
CA GLU A 390 -17.46 -10.92 -13.18
C GLU A 390 -16.28 -10.00 -12.85
N HIS A 391 -16.36 -9.27 -11.73
CA HIS A 391 -15.31 -8.40 -11.26
C HIS A 391 -14.32 -9.14 -10.37
N HIS A 392 -14.78 -9.90 -9.37
CA HIS A 392 -13.85 -10.56 -8.45
C HIS A 392 -13.20 -11.82 -9.05
N CYS A 393 -13.81 -12.49 -10.03
CA CYS A 393 -13.19 -13.64 -10.72
C CYS A 393 -11.87 -13.23 -11.41
N LYS A 394 -11.84 -12.04 -12.02
CA LYS A 394 -10.64 -11.45 -12.63
C LYS A 394 -9.51 -11.29 -11.62
N TRP A 395 -9.83 -11.02 -10.36
CA TRP A 395 -8.84 -10.87 -9.28
C TRP A 395 -8.44 -12.20 -8.63
N SER A 396 -9.32 -13.20 -8.66
CA SER A 396 -9.18 -14.40 -7.83
C SER A 396 -8.59 -15.60 -8.57
N LEU A 397 -8.75 -15.70 -9.89
CA LEU A 397 -8.54 -16.95 -10.64
C LEU A 397 -7.57 -16.83 -11.84
N GLY A 398 -6.71 -15.80 -11.86
CA GLY A 398 -5.71 -15.57 -12.92
C GLY A 398 -4.27 -15.96 -12.52
N SER A 399 -3.32 -15.74 -13.42
CA SER A 399 -1.87 -15.90 -13.15
C SER A 399 -1.40 -15.03 -11.98
N ASP A 400 -2.00 -13.85 -11.86
CA ASP A 400 -1.93 -12.97 -10.70
C ASP A 400 -3.25 -13.09 -9.94
N SER A 401 -3.23 -13.81 -8.82
CA SER A 401 -4.40 -14.08 -7.98
C SER A 401 -4.25 -13.44 -6.60
N ILE A 402 -5.28 -12.71 -6.17
CA ILE A 402 -5.32 -12.13 -4.82
C ILE A 402 -5.42 -13.22 -3.75
N LEU A 403 -6.01 -14.36 -4.08
CA LEU A 403 -6.05 -15.52 -3.20
C LEU A 403 -4.64 -16.08 -3.01
N ASP A 404 -3.89 -16.25 -4.11
CA ASP A 404 -2.48 -16.70 -4.07
C ASP A 404 -1.61 -15.78 -3.21
N ILE A 405 -1.80 -14.46 -3.31
CA ILE A 405 -1.15 -13.48 -2.42
C ILE A 405 -1.53 -13.76 -0.96
N ALA A 406 -2.82 -13.85 -0.65
CA ALA A 406 -3.28 -14.01 0.73
C ALA A 406 -2.71 -15.29 1.38
N PHE A 407 -2.68 -16.40 0.63
CA PHE A 407 -2.05 -17.64 1.09
C PHE A 407 -0.53 -17.52 1.21
N THR A 408 0.14 -16.84 0.28
CA THR A 408 1.60 -16.73 0.32
C THR A 408 2.07 -15.83 1.47
N TYR A 409 1.40 -14.70 1.69
CA TYR A 409 1.83 -13.70 2.67
C TYR A 409 1.48 -14.04 4.11
N ILE A 410 0.47 -14.88 4.36
CA ILE A 410 0.10 -15.28 5.72
C ILE A 410 1.26 -15.96 6.47
N GLU A 411 2.14 -16.67 5.74
CA GLU A 411 3.32 -17.32 6.29
C GLU A 411 4.33 -16.32 6.87
N HIS A 412 4.33 -15.08 6.38
CA HIS A 412 5.24 -14.03 6.87
C HIS A 412 4.69 -13.28 8.10
N LEU A 413 3.55 -13.70 8.63
CA LEU A 413 2.82 -13.00 9.70
C LEU A 413 2.69 -13.86 10.97
N GLU A 414 3.56 -14.87 11.14
CA GLU A 414 3.58 -15.75 12.32
C GLU A 414 3.56 -14.96 13.64
N GLU A 415 4.34 -13.88 13.73
CA GLU A 415 4.40 -13.04 14.93
C GLU A 415 3.02 -12.43 15.26
N GLU A 416 2.35 -11.76 14.31
CA GLU A 416 1.00 -11.22 14.55
C GLU A 416 -0.03 -12.33 14.85
N ILE A 417 0.08 -13.48 14.19
CA ILE A 417 -0.88 -14.59 14.37
C ILE A 417 -0.76 -15.19 15.77
N CYS A 418 0.46 -15.40 16.26
CA CYS A 418 0.72 -15.99 17.57
C CYS A 418 0.50 -15.00 18.72
N VAL A 419 0.89 -13.73 18.55
CA VAL A 419 0.76 -12.71 19.59
C VAL A 419 -0.71 -12.26 19.73
N GLY A 420 -1.41 -12.05 18.61
CA GLY A 420 -2.85 -11.70 18.61
C GLY A 420 -3.18 -10.28 19.08
N ASP A 421 -2.18 -9.41 19.23
CA ASP A 421 -2.34 -8.01 19.64
C ASP A 421 -3.04 -7.17 18.56
N LEU A 422 -2.86 -7.56 17.29
CA LEU A 422 -3.51 -6.94 16.15
C LEU A 422 -4.98 -7.39 16.03
N GLN A 423 -5.88 -6.46 16.28
CA GLN A 423 -7.33 -6.68 16.29
C GLN A 423 -8.00 -5.89 15.17
N LEU A 424 -8.55 -6.60 14.19
CA LEU A 424 -9.22 -6.00 13.03
C LEU A 424 -10.74 -5.97 13.23
N SER A 425 -11.37 -4.85 12.86
CA SER A 425 -12.82 -4.73 12.88
C SER A 425 -13.47 -5.62 11.81
N SER A 426 -14.35 -6.53 12.26
CA SER A 426 -15.21 -7.35 11.41
C SER A 426 -16.64 -6.81 11.43
N VAL A 427 -17.23 -6.64 10.24
CA VAL A 427 -18.65 -6.27 10.08
C VAL A 427 -19.52 -7.49 10.40
N ARG A 428 -20.52 -7.32 11.27
CA ARG A 428 -21.60 -8.30 11.49
C ARG A 428 -22.90 -7.85 10.82
N ALA A 429 -23.84 -8.77 10.70
CA ALA A 429 -25.23 -8.49 10.37
C ALA A 429 -25.85 -7.46 11.34
N ILE A 430 -26.85 -6.73 10.84
CA ILE A 430 -27.52 -5.61 11.52
C ILE A 430 -27.96 -6.00 12.94
N GLY A 431 -27.40 -5.34 13.96
CA GLY A 431 -27.86 -5.42 15.36
C GLY A 431 -26.84 -5.89 16.41
N GLU A 432 -25.67 -6.40 16.01
CA GLU A 432 -24.61 -6.80 16.95
C GLU A 432 -23.40 -5.84 16.91
N GLY A 433 -22.79 -5.59 18.07
CA GLY A 433 -21.62 -4.71 18.19
C GLY A 433 -20.39 -5.19 17.41
N PRO A 434 -19.37 -4.32 17.20
CA PRO A 434 -18.19 -4.66 16.42
C PRO A 434 -17.43 -5.85 17.05
N ARG A 435 -17.19 -6.90 16.25
CA ARG A 435 -16.32 -8.01 16.64
C ARG A 435 -14.91 -7.70 16.16
N PHE A 436 -13.96 -7.81 17.06
CA PHE A 436 -12.54 -7.76 16.74
C PHE A 436 -12.04 -9.18 16.49
N VAL A 437 -11.26 -9.34 15.42
CA VAL A 437 -10.72 -10.63 15.00
C VAL A 437 -9.23 -10.48 14.68
N GLY A 438 -8.46 -11.53 14.92
CA GLY A 438 -7.04 -11.57 14.55
C GLY A 438 -6.82 -11.56 13.04
N ILE A 439 -5.58 -11.33 12.61
CA ILE A 439 -5.22 -11.25 11.18
C ILE A 439 -5.52 -12.54 10.41
N TYR A 440 -5.33 -13.71 11.05
CA TYR A 440 -5.64 -15.00 10.45
C TYR A 440 -7.14 -15.14 10.18
N GLU A 441 -8.00 -14.89 11.18
CA GLU A 441 -9.46 -14.97 11.04
C GLU A 441 -9.97 -13.94 10.02
N ALA A 442 -9.45 -12.71 10.03
CA ALA A 442 -9.80 -11.69 9.04
C ALA A 442 -9.46 -12.12 7.60
N THR A 443 -8.32 -12.78 7.42
CA THR A 443 -7.89 -13.33 6.13
C THR A 443 -8.81 -14.47 5.70
N LEU A 444 -8.99 -15.46 6.58
CA LEU A 444 -9.83 -16.64 6.33
C LEU A 444 -11.27 -16.24 5.94
N VAL A 445 -11.91 -15.35 6.70
CA VAL A 445 -13.27 -14.90 6.40
C VAL A 445 -13.34 -14.20 5.04
N SER A 446 -12.34 -13.37 4.72
CA SER A 446 -12.31 -12.64 3.45
C SER A 446 -12.12 -13.58 2.26
N VAL A 447 -11.26 -14.59 2.40
CA VAL A 447 -11.03 -15.64 1.40
C VAL A 447 -12.26 -16.52 1.22
N CYS A 448 -12.85 -17.02 2.31
CA CYS A 448 -14.04 -17.87 2.27
C CYS A 448 -15.23 -17.17 1.59
N ASN A 449 -15.43 -15.88 1.84
CA ASN A 449 -16.49 -15.11 1.16
C ASN A 449 -16.27 -15.03 -0.36
N LEU A 450 -15.03 -14.85 -0.82
CA LEU A 450 -14.72 -14.83 -2.27
C LEU A 450 -14.91 -16.22 -2.87
N VAL A 451 -14.43 -17.25 -2.17
CA VAL A 451 -14.56 -18.66 -2.58
C VAL A 451 -16.01 -19.08 -2.72
N SER A 452 -16.89 -18.64 -1.81
CA SER A 452 -18.32 -18.97 -1.86
C SER A 452 -19.06 -18.43 -3.09
N GLN A 453 -18.46 -17.47 -3.79
CA GLN A 453 -19.02 -16.84 -4.99
C GLN A 453 -18.45 -17.43 -6.29
N ILE A 454 -17.49 -18.38 -6.21
CA ILE A 454 -16.88 -19.00 -7.40
C ILE A 454 -17.87 -19.93 -8.10
N LEU A 455 -18.00 -19.78 -9.43
CA LEU A 455 -18.85 -20.63 -10.24
C LEU A 455 -18.25 -22.04 -10.44
N PRO A 456 -19.08 -23.08 -10.65
CA PRO A 456 -18.62 -24.45 -10.82
C PRO A 456 -17.59 -24.65 -11.96
N GLU A 457 -17.71 -23.86 -13.03
CA GLU A 457 -16.82 -23.94 -14.21
C GLU A 457 -15.37 -23.55 -13.87
N ASP A 458 -15.20 -22.63 -12.93
CA ASP A 458 -13.89 -22.12 -12.51
C ASP A 458 -13.34 -22.80 -11.26
N PHE A 459 -14.12 -23.72 -10.66
CA PHE A 459 -13.79 -24.34 -9.38
C PHE A 459 -12.49 -25.15 -9.42
N HIS A 460 -12.16 -25.74 -10.57
CA HIS A 460 -10.91 -26.49 -10.74
C HIS A 460 -9.66 -25.63 -10.50
N ALA A 461 -9.68 -24.36 -10.91
CA ALA A 461 -8.57 -23.45 -10.68
C ALA A 461 -8.39 -23.13 -9.19
N LEU A 462 -9.50 -23.05 -8.43
CA LEU A 462 -9.45 -22.93 -6.98
C LEU A 462 -8.86 -24.20 -6.33
N GLU A 463 -9.27 -25.39 -6.76
CA GLU A 463 -8.75 -26.65 -6.21
C GLU A 463 -7.23 -26.76 -6.39
N LEU A 464 -6.72 -26.40 -7.57
CA LEU A 464 -5.28 -26.37 -7.84
C LEU A 464 -4.55 -25.35 -6.96
N LEU A 465 -5.16 -24.19 -6.72
CA LEU A 465 -4.59 -23.17 -5.84
C LEU A 465 -4.54 -23.65 -4.38
N LEU A 466 -5.63 -24.24 -3.87
CA LEU A 466 -5.66 -24.80 -2.52
C LEU A 466 -4.64 -25.92 -2.37
N LEU A 467 -4.52 -26.81 -3.36
CA LEU A 467 -3.53 -27.88 -3.34
C LEU A 467 -2.10 -27.32 -3.36
N LYS A 468 -1.80 -26.32 -4.21
CA LYS A 468 -0.51 -25.63 -4.23
C LYS A 468 -0.10 -25.14 -2.83
N HIS A 469 -1.02 -24.50 -2.12
CA HIS A 469 -0.74 -23.94 -0.79
C HIS A 469 -0.75 -24.98 0.33
N LEU A 470 -1.58 -26.01 0.23
CA LEU A 470 -1.56 -27.14 1.16
C LEU A 470 -0.19 -27.85 1.12
N LEU A 471 0.41 -27.96 -0.07
CA LEU A 471 1.70 -28.62 -0.32
C LEU A 471 2.88 -27.66 -0.37
N SER A 472 2.76 -26.49 0.24
CA SER A 472 3.80 -25.45 0.20
C SER A 472 4.99 -25.73 1.12
N GLY A 473 4.87 -26.67 2.06
CA GLY A 473 5.85 -26.91 3.13
C GLY A 473 5.83 -25.86 4.24
N HIS A 474 4.87 -24.94 4.20
CA HIS A 474 4.73 -23.79 5.09
C HIS A 474 3.48 -23.91 5.96
N LEU A 475 3.65 -23.82 7.28
CA LEU A 475 2.60 -24.18 8.25
C LEU A 475 1.35 -23.31 8.11
N TRP A 476 1.49 -21.98 8.13
CA TRP A 476 0.34 -21.07 8.15
C TRP A 476 -0.39 -21.04 6.81
N CYS A 477 0.37 -21.13 5.72
CA CYS A 477 -0.17 -21.24 4.37
C CYS A 477 -1.00 -22.53 4.20
N SER A 478 -0.44 -23.68 4.61
CA SER A 478 -1.12 -24.97 4.56
C SER A 478 -2.35 -25.03 5.47
N LEU A 479 -2.29 -24.44 6.67
CA LEU A 479 -3.43 -24.36 7.58
C LEU A 479 -4.56 -23.50 7.01
N LEU A 480 -4.24 -22.34 6.45
CA LEU A 480 -5.23 -21.46 5.82
C LEU A 480 -5.91 -22.16 4.64
N SER A 481 -5.14 -22.85 3.79
CA SER A 481 -5.70 -23.68 2.70
C SER A 481 -6.62 -24.76 3.24
N SER A 482 -6.18 -25.48 4.28
CA SER A 482 -6.95 -26.53 4.93
C SER A 482 -8.29 -26.04 5.50
N ASP A 483 -8.28 -24.87 6.14
CA ASP A 483 -9.49 -24.23 6.68
C ASP A 483 -10.48 -23.82 5.59
N VAL A 484 -9.99 -23.27 4.47
CA VAL A 484 -10.81 -22.92 3.31
C VAL A 484 -11.42 -24.18 2.68
N TRP A 485 -10.67 -25.27 2.62
CA TRP A 485 -11.15 -26.54 2.10
C TRP A 485 -12.22 -27.17 3.01
N CYS A 486 -12.07 -27.07 4.33
CA CYS A 486 -13.13 -27.42 5.27
C CYS A 486 -14.37 -26.53 5.11
N PHE A 487 -14.21 -25.24 4.84
CA PHE A 487 -15.33 -24.34 4.57
C PHE A 487 -16.10 -24.77 3.31
N ILE A 488 -15.38 -25.11 2.23
CA ILE A 488 -15.95 -25.69 1.01
C ILE A 488 -16.69 -27.00 1.34
N GLY A 489 -16.08 -27.90 2.11
CA GLY A 489 -16.70 -29.17 2.50
C GLY A 489 -18.00 -28.99 3.30
N ARG A 490 -18.11 -27.92 4.10
CA ARG A 490 -19.32 -27.60 4.87
C ARG A 490 -20.43 -26.97 4.03
N LEU A 491 -20.09 -26.18 3.00
CA LEU A 491 -21.06 -25.55 2.11
C LEU A 491 -21.47 -26.42 0.93
N GLY A 492 -20.55 -27.27 0.47
CA GLY A 492 -20.71 -28.15 -0.67
C GLY A 492 -21.60 -29.36 -0.38
N SER A 493 -21.74 -30.21 -1.39
CA SER A 493 -22.45 -31.49 -1.23
C SER A 493 -21.57 -32.50 -0.50
N SER A 494 -22.20 -33.45 0.22
CA SER A 494 -21.50 -34.59 0.82
C SER A 494 -20.70 -35.38 -0.23
N GLN A 495 -21.23 -35.48 -1.46
CA GLN A 495 -20.54 -36.12 -2.59
C GLN A 495 -19.25 -35.38 -2.98
N LEU A 496 -19.26 -34.04 -3.06
CA LEU A 496 -18.06 -33.26 -3.33
C LEU A 496 -16.99 -33.48 -2.26
N CYS A 497 -17.41 -33.51 -0.99
CA CYS A 497 -16.50 -33.79 0.13
C CYS A 497 -15.87 -35.20 0.01
N VAL A 498 -16.67 -36.22 -0.34
CA VAL A 498 -16.16 -37.58 -0.62
C VAL A 498 -15.15 -37.59 -1.77
N ASP A 499 -15.44 -36.87 -2.85
CA ASP A 499 -14.56 -36.81 -4.01
C ASP A 499 -13.24 -36.09 -3.70
N HIS A 500 -13.27 -35.03 -2.87
CA HIS A 500 -12.07 -34.39 -2.32
C HIS A 500 -11.26 -35.32 -1.43
N VAL A 501 -11.88 -36.07 -0.53
CA VAL A 501 -11.17 -37.07 0.29
C VAL A 501 -10.47 -38.11 -0.60
N LYS A 502 -11.18 -38.66 -1.59
CA LYS A 502 -10.58 -39.61 -2.55
C LYS A 502 -9.44 -38.99 -3.35
N HIS A 503 -9.57 -37.73 -3.77
CA HIS A 503 -8.54 -37.02 -4.50
C HIS A 503 -7.28 -36.81 -3.64
N LEU A 504 -7.44 -36.28 -2.42
CA LEU A 504 -6.34 -36.05 -1.50
C LEU A 504 -5.63 -37.33 -1.07
N ILE A 505 -6.37 -38.42 -0.89
CA ILE A 505 -5.81 -39.76 -0.64
C ILE A 505 -4.88 -40.19 -1.78
N LYS A 506 -5.26 -39.95 -3.05
CA LYS A 506 -4.40 -40.23 -4.22
C LYS A 506 -3.16 -39.32 -4.25
N VAL A 507 -3.28 -38.08 -3.78
CA VAL A 507 -2.12 -37.17 -3.70
C VAL A 507 -1.17 -37.60 -2.59
N SER A 508 -1.70 -38.00 -1.42
CA SER A 508 -0.90 -38.51 -0.29
C SER A 508 -0.03 -39.70 -0.72
N THR A 509 -0.54 -40.57 -1.58
CA THR A 509 0.27 -41.71 -2.05
C THR A 509 1.40 -41.37 -3.00
N ALA A 510 1.31 -40.23 -3.69
CA ALA A 510 2.44 -39.71 -4.45
C ALA A 510 3.56 -39.18 -3.52
N LEU A 511 3.28 -38.96 -2.23
CA LEU A 511 4.24 -38.46 -1.23
C LEU A 511 4.75 -39.55 -0.27
N VAL A 512 4.52 -40.83 -0.57
CA VAL A 512 4.89 -41.97 0.28
C VAL A 512 6.39 -42.06 0.58
N GLU A 513 7.25 -41.52 -0.29
CA GLU A 513 8.70 -41.47 -0.05
C GLU A 513 9.13 -40.30 0.86
N ARG A 514 8.21 -39.41 1.25
CA ARG A 514 8.45 -38.20 2.05
C ARG A 514 7.45 -38.08 3.22
N ARG A 515 7.16 -39.20 3.89
CA ARG A 515 6.11 -39.28 4.94
C ARG A 515 6.30 -38.29 6.09
N ASP A 516 7.54 -37.94 6.42
CA ASP A 516 7.84 -37.03 7.54
C ASP A 516 7.85 -35.55 7.12
N SER A 517 7.50 -35.23 5.87
CA SER A 517 7.47 -33.85 5.40
C SER A 517 6.22 -33.11 5.89
N ILE A 518 6.30 -31.78 6.02
CA ILE A 518 5.17 -30.94 6.42
C ILE A 518 4.00 -31.13 5.45
N GLU A 519 4.28 -31.27 4.16
CA GLU A 519 3.28 -31.50 3.12
C GLU A 519 2.50 -32.80 3.34
N ALA A 520 3.19 -33.90 3.66
CA ALA A 520 2.55 -35.18 3.95
C ALA A 520 1.65 -35.09 5.19
N ILE A 521 2.17 -34.51 6.29
CA ILE A 521 1.42 -34.29 7.54
C ILE A 521 0.18 -33.43 7.29
N MET A 522 0.32 -32.34 6.53
CA MET A 522 -0.78 -31.41 6.25
C MET A 522 -1.85 -32.04 5.36
N ILE A 523 -1.49 -32.84 4.35
CA ILE A 523 -2.49 -33.61 3.57
C ILE A 523 -3.21 -34.62 4.44
N ASP A 524 -2.49 -35.39 5.24
CA ASP A 524 -3.09 -36.42 6.09
C ASP A 524 -4.06 -35.79 7.10
N ASN A 525 -3.68 -34.66 7.70
CA ASN A 525 -4.58 -33.87 8.53
C ASN A 525 -5.81 -33.39 7.75
N MET A 526 -5.63 -32.88 6.53
CA MET A 526 -6.70 -32.39 5.67
C MET A 526 -7.70 -33.49 5.28
N ILE A 527 -7.22 -34.70 4.96
CA ILE A 527 -8.03 -35.88 4.68
C ILE A 527 -8.94 -36.20 5.87
N VAL A 528 -8.36 -36.26 7.07
CA VAL A 528 -9.08 -36.54 8.32
C VAL A 528 -10.15 -35.47 8.57
N ARG A 529 -9.78 -34.20 8.45
CA ARG A 529 -10.70 -33.08 8.69
C ARG A 529 -11.90 -33.07 7.76
N LEU A 530 -11.75 -33.42 6.48
CA LEU A 530 -12.90 -33.55 5.55
C LEU A 530 -13.71 -34.80 5.83
N TYR A 531 -13.05 -35.92 6.11
CA TYR A 531 -13.73 -37.15 6.46
C TYR A 531 -14.63 -36.96 7.69
N ASP A 532 -14.19 -36.21 8.70
CA ASP A 532 -14.97 -35.89 9.89
C ASP A 532 -16.23 -35.05 9.61
N LEU A 533 -16.27 -34.31 8.49
CA LEU A 533 -17.48 -33.57 8.05
C LEU A 533 -18.55 -34.47 7.44
N LEU A 534 -18.19 -35.68 7.00
CA LEU A 534 -19.13 -36.64 6.44
C LEU A 534 -20.02 -37.23 7.55
N ASN A 535 -21.23 -37.67 7.18
CA ASN A 535 -22.06 -38.43 8.11
C ASN A 535 -21.55 -39.89 8.24
N GLU A 536 -21.98 -40.58 9.28
CA GLU A 536 -21.47 -41.93 9.60
C GLU A 536 -21.76 -42.97 8.48
N ASP A 537 -22.89 -42.86 7.79
CA ASP A 537 -23.24 -43.77 6.69
C ASP A 537 -22.33 -43.59 5.45
N VAL A 538 -21.96 -42.35 5.12
CA VAL A 538 -21.04 -42.07 4.01
C VAL A 538 -19.61 -42.37 4.41
N LYS A 539 -19.24 -42.13 5.68
CA LYS A 539 -17.94 -42.52 6.23
C LYS A 539 -17.68 -44.02 6.10
N SER A 540 -18.65 -44.85 6.49
CA SER A 540 -18.53 -46.32 6.39
C SER A 540 -18.43 -46.77 4.92
N THR A 541 -19.30 -46.25 4.06
CA THR A 541 -19.31 -46.57 2.63
C THR A 541 -18.01 -46.17 1.95
N LEU A 542 -17.47 -44.99 2.26
CA LEU A 542 -16.20 -44.53 1.70
C LEU A 542 -15.04 -45.40 2.20
N PHE A 543 -15.04 -45.71 3.49
CA PHE A 543 -14.01 -46.54 4.10
C PHE A 543 -13.96 -47.96 3.49
N ASP A 544 -15.14 -48.59 3.31
CA ASP A 544 -15.23 -49.91 2.68
C ASP A 544 -14.75 -49.88 1.22
N ASN A 545 -15.13 -48.85 0.45
CA ASN A 545 -14.67 -48.67 -0.93
C ASN A 545 -13.15 -48.44 -1.03
N LEU A 546 -12.56 -47.76 -0.05
CA LEU A 546 -11.11 -47.56 0.02
C LEU A 546 -10.40 -48.91 0.28
N ILE A 547 -10.91 -49.72 1.21
CA ILE A 547 -10.36 -51.06 1.47
C ILE A 547 -10.44 -51.97 0.22
N ASP A 548 -11.50 -51.85 -0.58
CA ASP A 548 -11.77 -52.73 -1.72
C ASP A 548 -10.96 -52.39 -2.98
N HIS A 549 -10.53 -51.14 -3.15
CA HIS A 549 -9.90 -50.65 -4.38
C HIS A 549 -8.41 -50.26 -4.24
N LEU A 550 -7.82 -50.36 -3.05
CA LEU A 550 -6.46 -49.87 -2.80
C LEU A 550 -5.44 -50.99 -2.57
N ASP A 551 -4.31 -50.89 -3.27
CA ASP A 551 -3.08 -51.62 -2.97
C ASP A 551 -2.55 -51.08 -1.62
N VAL A 552 -2.79 -51.83 -0.55
CA VAL A 552 -2.71 -51.35 0.86
C VAL A 552 -1.32 -50.80 1.20
N ASP A 553 -0.29 -51.18 0.46
CA ASP A 553 1.11 -50.77 0.53
C ASP A 553 1.33 -49.25 0.68
N TYR A 554 0.51 -48.44 0.02
CA TYR A 554 0.72 -46.99 -0.06
C TYR A 554 -0.19 -46.17 0.86
N TYR A 555 -1.26 -46.77 1.40
CA TYR A 555 -2.37 -46.04 2.03
C TYR A 555 -2.47 -46.23 3.55
N VAL A 556 -1.58 -47.02 4.16
CA VAL A 556 -1.68 -47.44 5.56
C VAL A 556 -1.79 -46.25 6.53
N THR A 557 -0.98 -45.20 6.35
CA THR A 557 -0.94 -44.06 7.28
C THR A 557 -2.25 -43.27 7.28
N SER A 558 -2.75 -42.88 6.10
CA SER A 558 -4.02 -42.16 5.98
C SER A 558 -5.20 -43.03 6.40
N LEU A 559 -5.17 -44.34 6.12
CA LEU A 559 -6.19 -45.28 6.61
C LEU A 559 -6.19 -45.38 8.14
N HIS A 560 -5.01 -45.50 8.77
CA HIS A 560 -4.87 -45.53 10.24
C HIS A 560 -5.45 -44.28 10.90
N LEU A 561 -5.12 -43.10 10.38
CA LEU A 561 -5.66 -41.83 10.87
C LEU A 561 -7.20 -41.78 10.77
N LEU A 562 -7.79 -42.25 9.67
CA LEU A 562 -9.23 -42.32 9.49
C LEU A 562 -9.91 -43.33 10.43
N MET A 563 -9.23 -44.43 10.76
CA MET A 563 -9.72 -45.44 11.71
C MET A 563 -9.66 -44.97 13.17
N ALA A 564 -8.62 -44.24 13.56
CA ALA A 564 -8.52 -43.68 14.91
C ALA A 564 -9.72 -42.76 15.24
N ASN A 565 -10.30 -42.11 14.22
CA ASN A 565 -11.49 -41.27 14.35
C ASN A 565 -12.81 -42.05 14.29
N THR A 566 -12.86 -43.21 13.64
CA THR A 566 -14.04 -44.08 13.55
C THR A 566 -13.97 -45.18 14.60
N LYS A 567 -14.28 -44.83 15.85
CA LYS A 567 -14.28 -45.68 17.06
C LYS A 567 -15.03 -47.04 16.96
N SER A 568 -15.62 -47.41 15.83
CA SER A 568 -16.45 -48.61 15.67
C SER A 568 -16.32 -49.37 14.35
N LEU A 569 -15.49 -48.91 13.39
CA LEU A 569 -15.36 -49.58 12.09
C LEU A 569 -14.14 -50.51 12.05
N SER A 570 -14.15 -51.54 12.90
CA SER A 570 -13.29 -52.70 12.68
C SER A 570 -13.84 -53.45 11.47
N SER A 571 -13.38 -53.12 10.26
CA SER A 571 -13.80 -53.87 9.07
C SER A 571 -13.41 -55.34 9.28
N GLU A 572 -14.40 -56.24 9.31
CA GLU A 572 -14.22 -57.69 9.45
C GLU A 572 -13.26 -58.24 8.38
N ARG A 573 -13.09 -57.51 7.27
CA ARG A 573 -12.12 -57.82 6.20
C ARG A 573 -10.67 -57.50 6.58
N LEU A 574 -10.42 -56.44 7.34
CA LEU A 574 -9.07 -56.12 7.82
C LEU A 574 -8.62 -57.11 8.90
N LYS A 575 -9.56 -57.58 9.73
CA LYS A 575 -9.35 -58.73 10.63
C LYS A 575 -8.90 -59.98 9.87
N ARG A 576 -9.56 -60.31 8.74
CA ARG A 576 -9.15 -61.44 7.87
C ARG A 576 -7.74 -61.27 7.27
N LYS A 577 -7.34 -60.07 6.87
CA LYS A 577 -5.96 -59.83 6.38
C LYS A 577 -4.91 -60.01 7.48
N ILE A 578 -5.24 -59.71 8.73
CA ILE A 578 -4.32 -59.92 9.86
C ILE A 578 -4.22 -61.40 10.23
N GLU A 579 -5.27 -62.20 9.99
CA GLU A 579 -5.21 -63.66 10.11
C GLU A 579 -4.20 -64.29 9.13
N ASP A 580 -3.82 -63.59 8.06
CA ASP A 580 -2.76 -64.00 7.14
C ASP A 580 -1.33 -63.69 7.66
N LEU A 581 -1.17 -62.95 8.76
CA LEU A 581 0.16 -62.59 9.31
C LEU A 581 1.02 -63.82 9.64
N PRO A 582 0.52 -64.84 10.35
CA PRO A 582 1.32 -66.03 10.64
C PRO A 582 1.79 -66.73 9.37
N LYS A 583 0.94 -66.73 8.34
CA LYS A 583 1.27 -67.30 7.03
C LYS A 583 2.31 -66.46 6.30
N ALA A 584 2.16 -65.13 6.24
CA ALA A 584 3.14 -64.24 5.60
C ALA A 584 4.52 -64.32 6.29
N PHE A 585 4.53 -64.48 7.62
CA PHE A 585 5.76 -64.68 8.38
C PHE A 585 6.40 -66.05 8.09
N LEU A 586 5.60 -67.12 8.03
CA LEU A 586 6.06 -68.46 7.64
C LEU A 586 6.60 -68.47 6.20
N ASP A 587 5.89 -67.86 5.25
CA ASP A 587 6.27 -67.77 3.84
C ASP A 587 7.60 -67.02 3.66
N LEU A 588 7.86 -65.97 4.46
CA LEU A 588 9.15 -65.28 4.47
C LEU A 588 10.27 -66.16 5.06
N GLN A 589 9.99 -66.91 6.13
CA GLN A 589 10.96 -67.80 6.75
C GLN A 589 11.34 -68.97 5.84
N GLU A 590 10.36 -69.59 5.18
CA GLU A 590 10.55 -70.73 4.28
C GLU A 590 11.11 -70.30 2.92
N HIS A 591 10.69 -69.13 2.42
CA HIS A 591 11.08 -68.61 1.10
C HIS A 591 11.47 -67.12 1.16
N PRO A 592 12.71 -66.79 1.58
CA PRO A 592 13.17 -65.40 1.65
C PRO A 592 13.20 -64.74 0.26
N SER A 593 12.33 -63.77 0.04
CA SER A 593 12.28 -63.00 -1.20
C SER A 593 11.80 -61.57 -0.94
N THR A 594 12.14 -60.64 -1.84
CA THR A 594 11.61 -59.26 -1.75
C THR A 594 10.09 -59.23 -1.81
N CYS A 595 9.46 -60.20 -2.48
CA CYS A 595 8.01 -60.34 -2.54
C CYS A 595 7.43 -60.70 -1.16
N ASN A 596 7.98 -61.73 -0.51
CA ASN A 596 7.51 -62.17 0.81
C ASN A 596 7.87 -61.15 1.91
N TRP A 597 8.98 -60.41 1.78
CA TRP A 597 9.33 -59.32 2.68
C TRP A 597 8.30 -58.19 2.59
N LYS A 598 7.96 -57.76 1.36
CA LYS A 598 6.91 -56.77 1.13
C LYS A 598 5.57 -57.26 1.68
N CYS A 599 5.19 -58.50 1.41
CA CYS A 599 3.96 -59.10 1.93
C CYS A 599 3.90 -59.09 3.48
N LEU A 600 4.99 -59.45 4.15
CA LEU A 600 5.06 -59.35 5.61
C LEU A 600 4.92 -57.90 6.08
N MET A 601 5.70 -56.98 5.52
CA MET A 601 5.63 -55.56 5.88
C MET A 601 4.24 -54.97 5.66
N GLN A 602 3.53 -55.38 4.60
CA GLN A 602 2.14 -55.00 4.32
C GLN A 602 1.19 -55.46 5.43
N VAL A 603 1.25 -56.74 5.79
CA VAL A 603 0.36 -57.30 6.80
C VAL A 603 0.66 -56.70 8.17
N VAL A 604 1.94 -56.52 8.53
CA VAL A 604 2.34 -55.88 9.80
C VAL A 604 1.88 -54.42 9.86
N SER A 605 2.03 -53.67 8.77
CA SER A 605 1.55 -52.28 8.70
C SER A 605 0.02 -52.19 8.86
N ALA A 606 -0.71 -53.18 8.33
CA ALA A 606 -2.16 -53.27 8.49
C ALA A 606 -2.61 -53.67 9.92
N ILE A 607 -1.70 -54.10 10.81
CA ILE A 607 -2.05 -54.44 12.21
C ILE A 607 -2.36 -53.20 13.03
N ILE A 608 -1.70 -52.08 12.73
CA ILE A 608 -1.91 -50.78 13.39
C ILE A 608 -3.41 -50.40 13.39
N ALA A 609 -4.12 -50.84 12.37
CA ALA A 609 -5.51 -50.53 12.06
C ALA A 609 -6.57 -51.37 12.80
N VAL A 610 -6.22 -52.41 13.55
CA VAL A 610 -7.18 -53.38 14.10
C VAL A 610 -6.85 -53.72 15.53
N ASP A 611 -7.88 -53.89 16.34
CA ASP A 611 -7.73 -54.49 17.67
C ASP A 611 -7.49 -56.00 17.54
N TYR A 612 -6.27 -56.42 17.91
CA TYR A 612 -5.81 -57.80 17.88
C TYR A 612 -5.55 -58.37 19.28
N SER A 613 -6.00 -57.69 20.36
CA SER A 613 -5.77 -58.11 21.75
C SER A 613 -6.14 -59.57 22.01
N ASP A 614 -7.16 -60.06 21.31
CA ASP A 614 -7.71 -61.41 21.48
C ASP A 614 -7.06 -62.46 20.54
N ASN A 615 -6.19 -62.05 19.61
CA ASN A 615 -5.57 -62.92 18.62
C ASN A 615 -4.15 -63.34 19.02
N LYS A 616 -4.05 -64.49 19.71
CA LYS A 616 -2.78 -65.03 20.22
C LYS A 616 -1.76 -65.34 19.13
N ASP A 617 -2.19 -65.72 17.94
CA ASP A 617 -1.28 -66.09 16.85
C ASP A 617 -0.56 -64.86 16.30
N VAL A 618 -1.28 -63.74 16.17
CA VAL A 618 -0.73 -62.43 15.78
C VAL A 618 0.28 -61.93 16.81
N ILE A 619 -0.10 -61.94 18.10
CA ILE A 619 0.78 -61.52 19.20
C ILE A 619 2.07 -62.36 19.22
N ASN A 620 1.97 -63.67 19.00
CA ASN A 620 3.12 -64.57 18.96
C ASN A 620 4.07 -64.21 17.78
N VAL A 621 3.52 -63.91 16.60
CA VAL A 621 4.33 -63.51 15.44
C VAL A 621 5.00 -62.15 15.68
N LEU A 622 4.29 -61.17 16.23
CA LEU A 622 4.88 -59.86 16.60
C LEU A 622 6.00 -60.02 17.65
N THR A 623 5.82 -60.90 18.65
CA THR A 623 6.86 -61.23 19.63
C THR A 623 8.12 -61.80 18.95
N LYS A 624 7.92 -62.69 17.97
CA LYS A 624 9.01 -63.28 17.19
C LYS A 624 9.72 -62.25 16.31
N LEU A 625 8.97 -61.31 15.73
CA LEU A 625 9.55 -60.19 14.96
C LEU A 625 10.40 -59.28 15.85
N TRP A 626 9.94 -58.94 17.05
CA TRP A 626 10.76 -58.19 18.02
C TRP A 626 12.01 -58.96 18.45
N SER A 627 11.88 -60.26 18.70
CA SER A 627 13.02 -61.12 19.03
C SER A 627 14.05 -61.18 17.89
N PHE A 628 13.57 -61.22 16.64
CA PHE A 628 14.40 -61.15 15.44
C PHE A 628 15.13 -59.81 15.34
N VAL A 629 14.42 -58.69 15.52
CA VAL A 629 15.02 -57.34 15.53
C VAL A 629 16.11 -57.24 16.60
N ALA A 630 15.82 -57.64 17.85
CA ALA A 630 16.75 -57.57 18.96
C ALA A 630 18.03 -58.40 18.72
N GLY A 631 17.89 -59.56 18.08
CA GLY A 631 19.04 -60.41 17.74
C GLY A 631 19.86 -59.88 16.56
N THR A 632 19.24 -59.17 15.62
CA THR A 632 19.86 -58.81 14.33
C THR A 632 20.40 -57.38 14.30
N ILE A 633 19.91 -56.48 15.17
CA ILE A 633 20.30 -55.05 15.17
C ILE A 633 21.79 -54.80 15.43
N ILE A 634 22.46 -55.71 16.13
CA ILE A 634 23.90 -55.60 16.44
C ILE A 634 24.76 -56.01 15.22
N GLU A 635 24.20 -56.77 14.28
CA GLU A 635 24.93 -57.39 13.16
C GLU A 635 24.71 -56.68 11.81
N CYS A 636 23.72 -55.79 11.70
CA CYS A 636 23.38 -55.08 10.46
C CYS A 636 24.22 -53.82 10.23
N GLU A 637 24.71 -53.62 8.99
CA GLU A 637 25.39 -52.38 8.56
C GLU A 637 24.83 -51.84 7.23
N GLY A 638 24.94 -50.52 7.02
CA GLY A 638 24.54 -49.85 5.77
C GLY A 638 23.07 -50.10 5.41
N LYS A 639 22.80 -50.54 4.17
CA LYS A 639 21.42 -50.77 3.67
C LYS A 639 20.63 -51.82 4.46
N GLN A 640 21.30 -52.71 5.18
CA GLN A 640 20.63 -53.69 6.05
C GLN A 640 20.04 -53.00 7.29
N LEU A 641 20.72 -51.97 7.79
CA LEU A 641 20.25 -51.16 8.90
C LEU A 641 19.03 -50.31 8.47
N ASP A 642 19.02 -49.80 7.24
CA ASP A 642 17.86 -49.07 6.70
C ASP A 642 16.61 -49.97 6.66
N LEU A 643 16.73 -51.18 6.08
CA LEU A 643 15.63 -52.17 6.03
C LEU A 643 15.17 -52.63 7.43
N LEU A 644 16.12 -52.78 8.36
CA LEU A 644 15.80 -53.13 9.74
C LEU A 644 15.12 -51.96 10.47
N THR A 645 15.52 -50.73 10.19
CA THR A 645 14.91 -49.52 10.76
C THR A 645 13.46 -49.39 10.29
N ASP A 646 13.19 -49.62 9.00
CA ASP A 646 11.82 -49.63 8.46
C ASP A 646 10.96 -50.70 9.16
N LEU A 647 11.52 -51.91 9.36
CA LEU A 647 10.84 -52.97 10.12
C LEU A 647 10.61 -52.56 11.58
N VAL A 648 11.59 -51.95 12.24
CA VAL A 648 11.47 -51.48 13.63
C VAL A 648 10.34 -50.47 13.78
N VAL A 649 10.31 -49.43 12.93
CA VAL A 649 9.26 -48.40 12.94
C VAL A 649 7.89 -49.04 12.72
N THR A 650 7.77 -49.91 11.72
CA THR A 650 6.51 -50.58 11.38
C THR A 650 6.02 -51.50 12.49
N VAL A 651 6.92 -52.25 13.13
CA VAL A 651 6.58 -53.14 14.26
C VAL A 651 6.26 -52.32 15.52
N LEU A 652 6.96 -51.21 15.75
CA LEU A 652 6.68 -50.28 16.84
C LEU A 652 5.28 -49.67 16.71
N ASP A 653 4.92 -49.20 15.52
CA ASP A 653 3.58 -48.69 15.25
C ASP A 653 2.52 -49.80 15.39
N ALA A 654 2.80 -51.01 14.89
CA ALA A 654 1.90 -52.16 15.03
C ALA A 654 1.69 -52.59 16.49
N THR A 655 2.63 -52.29 17.37
CA THR A 655 2.59 -52.62 18.81
C THR A 655 2.26 -51.44 19.72
N TYR A 656 1.81 -50.30 19.16
CA TYR A 656 1.54 -49.07 19.91
C TYR A 656 0.51 -49.27 21.05
N LEU A 657 0.79 -48.60 22.18
CA LEU A 657 0.34 -48.86 23.56
C LEU A 657 -1.18 -48.95 23.88
N LYS A 658 -2.09 -48.73 22.93
CA LYS A 658 -3.54 -48.78 23.19
C LYS A 658 -4.14 -50.19 23.08
N ASN A 659 -3.55 -51.07 22.27
CA ASN A 659 -4.12 -52.39 21.97
C ASN A 659 -3.54 -53.54 22.83
N LEU A 660 -2.50 -53.26 23.62
CA LEU A 660 -1.83 -54.23 24.49
C LEU A 660 -2.03 -53.84 25.96
N HIS A 661 -3.18 -54.21 26.52
CA HIS A 661 -3.39 -54.21 27.98
C HIS A 661 -2.95 -55.54 28.63
N ASP A 662 -2.02 -56.28 28.00
CA ASP A 662 -1.55 -57.57 28.49
C ASP A 662 -0.13 -57.43 29.10
N ASP A 663 -0.06 -57.48 30.43
CA ASP A 663 1.17 -57.41 31.24
C ASP A 663 2.20 -58.51 30.91
N SER A 664 1.84 -59.51 30.09
CA SER A 664 2.73 -60.59 29.69
C SER A 664 3.78 -60.19 28.64
N PHE A 665 3.59 -59.10 27.89
CA PHE A 665 4.55 -58.62 26.88
C PHE A 665 5.69 -57.79 27.50
N TYR A 666 5.39 -57.02 28.54
CA TYR A 666 6.37 -56.18 29.27
C TYR A 666 7.44 -56.98 30.02
N ALA A 667 7.22 -58.28 30.25
CA ALA A 667 8.19 -59.14 30.91
C ALA A 667 9.23 -59.75 29.96
N LYS A 668 9.10 -59.55 28.63
CA LYS A 668 9.95 -60.17 27.60
C LYS A 668 10.62 -59.19 26.63
N LEU A 669 10.24 -57.91 26.63
CA LEU A 669 11.14 -56.82 26.21
C LEU A 669 12.16 -56.58 27.33
#